data_AF-A0A3R7HMW4-F1
#
_entry.id   AF-A0A3R7HMW4-F1
#
_cell.length_a   1.000
_cell.length_b   1.000
_cell.length_c   1.000
_cell.angle_alpha   90.00
_cell.angle_beta   90.00
_cell.angle_gamma   90.00
#
_symmetry.space_group_name_H-M   'P 1'
#
loop_
_entity.id
_entity.type
_entity.pdbx_description
1 polymer ?
#
loop_
_entity_poly.entity_id
_entity_poly.type
_entity_poly.pdbx_seq_one_letter_code
_entity_poly.pdbx_strand_id
1 'polypeptide(L)'
;MSELTRRVLLGAAGALGIAALGDHAPAARAETPAAGPPFDPAPARAALERLLPGHAGQFRLRPLTGGGERFRVTGGAGRVEVAGTSPAVLLTGVNWYLKYVCRAHLSWSGSQTELPRRLPAPSRPLARSATVPNRFALNDTHDGYTAPYADWPRWERLIDILALHGCNQVLVTPGQEAVYHRLLLDFGYTDEEARAWIPAPSHQPWWLLQNMSGYGGPVSPELLARRTALGRRICDRMRELGMSPVLPGYFGTVPGGFAERNDGARTVPQGTWAGLRRPDWLDPRTAAFRAVAASFYRHQEELFGAADHFKMDLLHEGGDPGDVPVPEAARAVETALRTARPGSVWVILGWQENPRRELLDALDKERMLVVDGLSDLERVTDREADWGGTPYAFGTIPNFGGRTTLGAKTHRWTERFTVWRDKPGSKLTGTAYMAEAAERDPAAFELFSELAWREERVDRAAWFAEYADIRYGGRDREARAALAALRETAYEIGSRDGRPHDSIFAARPSLTARSGTHYATHMPAFDPAAFDTAFAALLGVRAAFRGSDAYRHDLTDLGRQALANRSWQLLPQLRTAYERKDLETFRALSALWLRLMRLSDDMTGAHHRFLLGPWLADARRMGSDEAESDRLEQTARTLITTWADRPTADGGRLANYANRDWNGLIGDFHLPQWRSYLEELENALAEDREPRAFDWYAVEEPWTRERQRYPERPVTDAFRTARRVHDELARAPYQGIVTVSADPAAIPPGGGTDLTAAFRNTNGLAPTGSVGFTLTGLPGEPGETITLPPVPAGGEGRARWRVAAPAGPPARPLDPLPYEIAVRYGPRGEDPVRTAHPGVLYVASPPGPGWRTANGNAALFGQLGDRWAIEGGGADLWKATAEFGALYRPGVLAAGTVVTVRVDSQAVTGPWARAGLVVRNSLEAAGSPGFLNLSVTPANGVVLSYDATGDGTLDTYRRVTGLSAPVVLRLTRTGEDAYTGECSADDGATWHTVAAVRVPGAAAGPQDAGMFMSAANGGDGGRGLVEFSGWQVS
;
A
#
# COMPACT_ATOMS: atom_id res chain seq x y z
N MET A 1 -39.28 61.72 -9.24
CA MET A 1 -40.32 60.90 -9.89
C MET A 1 -40.16 59.51 -9.31
N SER A 2 -40.76 59.26 -8.15
CA SER A 2 -42.20 58.97 -7.92
C SER A 2 -42.39 57.45 -8.05
N GLU A 3 -42.78 56.68 -7.02
CA GLU A 3 -43.31 56.97 -5.68
C GLU A 3 -42.92 55.79 -4.77
N LEU A 4 -42.51 55.94 -3.49
CA LEU A 4 -43.30 56.39 -2.34
C LEU A 4 -44.62 55.58 -2.21
N THR A 5 -45.08 55.11 -1.05
CA THR A 5 -45.15 55.89 0.18
C THR A 5 -45.55 55.01 1.38
N ARG A 6 -44.92 55.33 2.52
CA ARG A 6 -45.46 55.55 3.88
C ARG A 6 -46.45 54.55 4.52
N ARG A 7 -45.92 53.96 5.59
CA ARG A 7 -46.35 53.99 7.01
C ARG A 7 -47.81 53.64 7.30
N VAL A 8 -47.98 52.62 8.16
CA VAL A 8 -48.53 52.75 9.54
C VAL A 8 -48.48 51.40 10.32
N LEU A 9 -48.04 51.48 11.58
CA LEU A 9 -48.31 50.66 12.79
C LEU A 9 -47.73 49.24 13.05
N LEU A 10 -46.91 49.19 14.11
CA LEU A 10 -46.82 48.27 15.27
C LEU A 10 -47.04 46.74 15.12
N GLY A 11 -46.02 45.96 15.54
CA GLY A 11 -46.18 44.57 15.98
C GLY A 11 -44.88 43.76 16.08
N ALA A 12 -44.34 43.66 17.30
CA ALA A 12 -43.40 42.68 17.86
C ALA A 12 -42.70 41.62 16.95
N ALA A 13 -41.36 41.60 16.96
CA ALA A 13 -40.51 40.46 17.37
C ALA A 13 -39.02 40.64 16.95
N GLY A 14 -38.11 40.56 17.93
CA GLY A 14 -36.71 40.08 17.81
C GLY A 14 -35.71 40.95 17.03
N ALA A 15 -35.05 41.93 17.66
CA ALA A 15 -33.72 41.80 18.32
C ALA A 15 -32.55 41.69 17.30
N LEU A 16 -31.86 42.80 17.02
CA LEU A 16 -30.57 43.22 17.62
C LEU A 16 -29.43 42.22 17.31
N GLY A 17 -28.29 42.61 16.72
CA GLY A 17 -27.76 43.93 16.50
C GLY A 17 -26.42 43.89 15.76
N ILE A 18 -25.97 45.11 15.50
CA ILE A 18 -24.75 45.54 14.81
C ILE A 18 -23.48 45.00 15.48
N ALA A 19 -22.52 44.55 14.69
CA ALA A 19 -21.09 44.53 15.05
C ALA A 19 -20.30 44.79 13.75
N ALA A 20 -19.87 46.03 13.51
CA ALA A 20 -18.56 46.55 13.90
C ALA A 20 -17.41 45.80 13.19
N LEU A 21 -16.88 46.49 12.17
CA LEU A 21 -15.64 46.19 11.46
C LEU A 21 -14.50 45.96 12.46
N GLY A 22 -13.89 44.78 12.42
CA GLY A 22 -12.71 44.43 13.19
C GLY A 22 -11.69 43.76 12.29
N ASP A 23 -10.49 44.32 12.26
CA ASP A 23 -9.29 43.78 11.62
C ASP A 23 -9.13 42.29 11.91
N HIS A 24 -9.03 41.48 10.87
CA HIS A 24 -8.54 40.11 10.98
C HIS A 24 -7.02 40.14 11.09
N ALA A 25 -6.54 40.16 12.33
CA ALA A 25 -5.16 39.86 12.65
C ALA A 25 -4.84 38.41 12.22
N PRO A 26 -3.77 38.17 11.44
CA PRO A 26 -3.30 36.81 11.16
C PRO A 26 -2.76 36.17 12.44
N ALA A 27 -2.86 34.83 12.51
CA ALA A 27 -2.35 34.02 13.60
C ALA A 27 -0.89 34.37 13.97
N ALA A 28 -0.61 34.30 15.28
CA ALA A 28 0.61 34.72 15.96
C ALA A 28 1.89 34.74 15.08
N ARG A 29 2.36 35.96 14.78
CA ARG A 29 3.75 36.21 14.38
C ARG A 29 4.66 35.72 15.51
N ALA A 30 5.45 34.69 15.26
CA ALA A 30 6.67 34.45 16.02
C ALA A 30 7.48 35.75 16.06
N GLU A 31 7.96 36.15 17.24
CA GLU A 31 8.84 37.30 17.42
C GLU A 31 9.97 37.24 16.38
N THR A 32 10.09 38.28 15.55
CA THR A 32 11.17 38.41 14.58
C THR A 32 12.50 38.38 15.33
N PRO A 33 13.37 37.36 15.14
CA PRO A 33 14.70 37.39 15.72
C PRO A 33 15.43 38.60 15.17
N ALA A 34 16.19 39.30 16.02
CA ALA A 34 17.12 40.31 15.59
C ALA A 34 17.97 39.77 14.42
N ALA A 35 18.21 40.59 13.40
CA ALA A 35 18.94 40.18 12.21
C ALA A 35 20.35 39.72 12.60
N GLY A 36 20.54 38.39 12.65
CA GLY A 36 21.84 37.78 12.88
C GLY A 36 22.84 38.13 11.77
N PRO A 37 24.14 37.92 11.99
CA PRO A 37 25.15 38.12 10.96
C PRO A 37 24.81 37.27 9.72
N PRO A 38 25.14 37.76 8.50
CA PRO A 38 24.89 37.00 7.28
C PRO A 38 25.66 35.67 7.32
N PHE A 39 24.99 34.57 6.98
CA PHE A 39 25.61 33.24 6.89
C PHE A 39 26.59 33.15 5.71
N ASP A 40 27.51 32.19 5.75
CA ASP A 40 28.44 31.91 4.66
C ASP A 40 27.77 31.13 3.51
N PRO A 41 27.72 31.65 2.26
CA PRO A 41 27.18 30.92 1.12
C PRO A 41 28.12 29.84 0.54
N ALA A 42 29.36 29.68 1.04
CA ALA A 42 30.33 28.73 0.50
C ALA A 42 29.85 27.26 0.45
N PRO A 43 29.11 26.72 1.43
CA PRO A 43 28.57 25.36 1.35
C PRO A 43 27.63 25.16 0.15
N ALA A 44 26.76 26.14 -0.13
CA ALA A 44 25.91 26.13 -1.31
C ALA A 44 26.72 26.26 -2.60
N ARG A 45 27.78 27.09 -2.61
CA ARG A 45 28.71 27.18 -3.75
C ARG A 45 29.33 25.82 -4.08
N ALA A 46 29.85 25.13 -3.07
CA ALA A 46 30.48 23.82 -3.25
C ALA A 46 29.49 22.77 -3.79
N ALA A 47 28.24 22.79 -3.34
CA ALA A 47 27.18 21.95 -3.90
C ALA A 47 26.91 22.27 -5.38
N LEU A 48 26.87 23.54 -5.76
CA LEU A 48 26.71 23.92 -7.17
C LEU A 48 27.90 23.50 -8.04
N GLU A 49 29.12 23.54 -7.52
CA GLU A 49 30.31 23.06 -8.24
C GLU A 49 30.26 21.55 -8.50
N ARG A 50 29.71 20.76 -7.55
CA ARG A 50 29.47 19.32 -7.76
C ARG A 50 28.33 19.05 -8.74
N LEU A 51 27.21 19.74 -8.57
CA LEU A 51 25.98 19.48 -9.33
C LEU A 51 26.01 20.06 -10.76
N LEU A 52 26.66 21.21 -10.94
CA LEU A 52 26.70 22.00 -12.17
C LEU A 52 28.11 22.57 -12.44
N PRO A 53 29.15 21.72 -12.57
CA PRO A 53 30.54 22.17 -12.64
C PRO A 53 30.82 23.19 -13.75
N GLY A 54 30.13 23.10 -14.89
CA GLY A 54 30.27 24.04 -16.02
C GLY A 54 29.55 25.38 -15.85
N HIS A 55 28.68 25.52 -14.85
CA HIS A 55 27.77 26.66 -14.70
C HIS A 55 27.80 27.30 -13.32
N ALA A 56 28.42 26.66 -12.32
CA ALA A 56 28.50 27.17 -10.96
C ALA A 56 28.98 28.63 -10.90
N GLY A 57 30.01 28.99 -11.69
CA GLY A 57 30.56 30.36 -11.76
C GLY A 57 29.60 31.43 -12.31
N GLN A 58 28.46 31.04 -12.89
CA GLN A 58 27.45 31.97 -13.41
C GLN A 58 26.41 32.37 -12.35
N PHE A 59 26.45 31.76 -11.17
CA PHE A 59 25.60 32.10 -10.03
C PHE A 59 26.31 33.05 -9.06
N ARG A 60 25.66 34.12 -8.65
CA ARG A 60 26.03 34.94 -7.49
C ARG A 60 25.09 34.65 -6.34
N LEU A 61 25.61 34.16 -5.24
CA LEU A 61 24.83 33.78 -4.06
C LEU A 61 24.85 34.91 -3.02
N ARG A 62 23.69 35.31 -2.52
CA ARG A 62 23.54 36.43 -1.58
C ARG A 62 22.73 36.03 -0.33
N PRO A 63 23.30 36.11 0.88
CA PRO A 63 22.53 35.92 2.10
C PRO A 63 21.41 36.96 2.25
N LEU A 64 20.27 36.52 2.77
CA LEU A 64 19.17 37.34 3.27
C LEU A 64 19.10 37.19 4.79
N THR A 65 18.84 38.28 5.51
CA THR A 65 18.71 38.30 6.97
C THR A 65 17.26 38.43 7.40
N GLY A 66 16.89 37.74 8.49
CA GLY A 66 15.60 37.86 9.20
C GLY A 66 14.38 37.32 8.44
N GLY A 67 13.32 36.98 9.17
CA GLY A 67 12.04 36.46 8.66
C GLY A 67 12.07 34.97 8.30
N GLY A 68 10.93 34.43 7.84
CA GLY A 68 10.79 33.04 7.41
C GLY A 68 11.62 32.71 6.16
N GLU A 69 11.82 31.41 5.92
CA GLU A 69 12.63 30.93 4.81
C GLU A 69 12.09 31.39 3.46
N ARG A 70 12.95 32.03 2.66
CA ARG A 70 12.59 32.57 1.34
C ARG A 70 13.79 32.69 0.43
N PHE A 71 13.54 32.63 -0.87
CA PHE A 71 14.53 32.92 -1.89
C PHE A 71 14.02 33.92 -2.93
N ARG A 72 14.96 34.54 -3.64
CA ARG A 72 14.70 35.38 -4.82
C ARG A 72 15.79 35.18 -5.87
N VAL A 73 15.39 34.96 -7.12
CA VAL A 73 16.28 34.82 -8.27
C VAL A 73 16.08 35.99 -9.24
N THR A 74 17.18 36.66 -9.59
CA THR A 74 17.25 37.80 -10.52
C THR A 74 18.53 37.68 -11.37
N GLY A 75 18.96 38.78 -11.99
CA GLY A 75 20.22 38.86 -12.72
C GLY A 75 20.06 38.85 -14.23
N GLY A 76 21.18 38.73 -14.93
CA GLY A 76 21.26 38.74 -16.39
C GLY A 76 21.79 37.42 -16.96
N ALA A 77 21.87 37.32 -18.28
CA ALA A 77 22.37 36.12 -18.95
C ALA A 77 23.82 35.81 -18.51
N GLY A 78 24.04 34.59 -18.02
CA GLY A 78 25.30 34.13 -17.44
C GLY A 78 25.75 34.83 -16.15
N ARG A 79 24.85 35.61 -15.52
CA ARG A 79 25.07 36.32 -14.25
C ARG A 79 23.78 36.26 -13.42
N VAL A 80 23.37 35.05 -13.07
CA VAL A 80 22.16 34.78 -12.28
C VAL A 80 22.47 35.11 -10.82
N GLU A 81 21.64 35.93 -10.18
CA GLU A 81 21.76 36.23 -8.75
C GLU A 81 20.69 35.48 -7.97
N VAL A 82 21.08 34.74 -6.93
CA VAL A 82 20.18 34.01 -6.04
C VAL A 82 20.39 34.52 -4.63
N ALA A 83 19.35 35.08 -4.03
CA ALA A 83 19.33 35.49 -2.65
C ALA A 83 18.47 34.53 -1.82
N GLY A 84 18.92 34.15 -0.62
CA GLY A 84 18.25 33.14 0.22
C GLY A 84 18.58 33.28 1.70
N THR A 85 17.76 32.69 2.57
CA THR A 85 17.87 32.80 4.05
C THR A 85 18.79 31.76 4.69
N SER A 86 19.23 30.75 3.95
CA SER A 86 20.26 29.77 4.35
C SER A 86 20.97 29.23 3.10
N PRO A 87 22.10 28.51 3.23
CA PRO A 87 22.73 27.85 2.10
C PRO A 87 21.81 26.84 1.39
N ALA A 88 21.03 26.05 2.12
CA ALA A 88 20.04 25.16 1.52
C ALA A 88 18.96 25.93 0.74
N VAL A 89 18.48 27.06 1.25
CA VAL A 89 17.48 27.89 0.56
C VAL A 89 18.05 28.57 -0.69
N LEU A 90 19.34 28.89 -0.72
CA LEU A 90 20.02 29.31 -1.95
C LEU A 90 19.96 28.21 -3.01
N LEU A 91 20.22 26.94 -2.63
CA LEU A 91 20.09 25.80 -3.53
C LEU A 91 18.65 25.61 -3.99
N THR A 92 17.67 25.72 -3.09
CA THR A 92 16.25 25.69 -3.47
C THR A 92 15.94 26.75 -4.55
N GLY A 93 16.41 27.99 -4.36
CA GLY A 93 16.24 29.05 -5.36
C GLY A 93 16.88 28.74 -6.70
N VAL A 94 18.09 28.15 -6.70
CA VAL A 94 18.73 27.64 -7.92
C VAL A 94 17.87 26.56 -8.58
N ASN A 95 17.34 25.60 -7.82
CA ASN A 95 16.51 24.52 -8.37
C ASN A 95 15.24 25.07 -9.05
N TRP A 96 14.56 26.04 -8.42
CA TRP A 96 13.41 26.71 -9.03
C TRP A 96 13.78 27.44 -10.33
N TYR A 97 14.94 28.09 -10.37
CA TYR A 97 15.44 28.72 -11.59
C TYR A 97 15.75 27.70 -12.70
N LEU A 98 16.39 26.57 -12.36
CA LEU A 98 16.67 25.50 -13.32
C LEU A 98 15.38 24.95 -13.93
N LYS A 99 14.37 24.67 -13.10
CA LYS A 99 13.07 24.15 -13.55
C LYS A 99 12.31 25.17 -14.41
N TYR A 100 12.00 26.33 -13.84
CA TYR A 100 11.03 27.26 -14.41
C TYR A 100 11.62 28.28 -15.40
N VAL A 101 12.95 28.36 -15.54
CA VAL A 101 13.61 29.19 -16.55
C VAL A 101 14.42 28.36 -17.54
N CYS A 102 15.23 27.42 -17.05
CA CYS A 102 16.14 26.65 -17.92
C CYS A 102 15.51 25.38 -18.49
N ARG A 103 14.42 24.88 -17.89
CA ARG A 103 13.86 23.53 -18.12
C ARG A 103 14.90 22.44 -17.91
N ALA A 104 15.67 22.55 -16.83
CA ALA A 104 16.58 21.51 -16.39
C ALA A 104 16.06 20.88 -15.08
N HIS A 105 16.39 19.61 -14.87
CA HIS A 105 15.93 18.81 -13.75
C HIS A 105 17.08 18.06 -13.08
N LEU A 106 17.43 18.50 -11.87
CA LEU A 106 18.26 17.75 -10.93
C LEU A 106 17.35 16.97 -10.00
N SER A 107 17.39 15.64 -10.08
CA SER A 107 16.53 14.76 -9.29
C SER A 107 17.33 13.71 -8.54
N TRP A 108 16.66 13.04 -7.61
CA TRP A 108 17.19 11.84 -6.96
C TRP A 108 17.22 10.60 -7.87
N SER A 109 16.46 10.59 -8.97
CA SER A 109 16.37 9.47 -9.92
C SER A 109 16.21 9.95 -11.35
N GLY A 110 17.26 9.79 -12.15
CA GLY A 110 17.35 10.36 -13.50
C GLY A 110 17.55 11.88 -13.45
N SER A 111 18.48 12.44 -14.21
CA SER A 111 18.60 13.92 -14.33
C SER A 111 18.69 14.38 -15.78
N GLN A 112 18.31 15.63 -16.01
CA GLN A 112 18.42 16.31 -17.30
C GLN A 112 19.07 17.68 -17.02
N THR A 113 20.29 17.86 -17.50
CA THR A 113 21.09 19.07 -17.23
C THR A 113 21.74 19.62 -18.49
N GLU A 114 21.12 19.40 -19.66
CA GLU A 114 21.55 19.98 -20.94
C GLU A 114 21.29 21.49 -20.96
N LEU A 115 22.15 22.22 -20.26
CA LEU A 115 22.07 23.66 -20.08
C LEU A 115 22.87 24.38 -21.18
N PRO A 116 22.39 25.54 -21.68
CA PRO A 116 23.18 26.36 -22.59
C PRO A 116 24.47 26.83 -21.92
N ARG A 117 25.52 27.10 -22.72
CA ARG A 117 26.81 27.59 -22.20
C ARG A 117 26.68 28.84 -21.33
N ARG A 118 25.75 29.74 -21.68
CA ARG A 118 25.36 30.88 -20.85
C ARG A 118 23.93 30.67 -20.37
N LEU A 119 23.75 30.67 -19.06
CA LEU A 119 22.46 30.53 -18.41
C LEU A 119 21.52 31.69 -18.81
N PRO A 120 20.24 31.42 -19.15
CA PRO A 120 19.30 32.46 -19.57
C PRO A 120 18.94 33.42 -18.41
N ALA A 121 18.67 34.69 -18.70
CA ALA A 121 18.13 35.59 -17.68
C ALA A 121 16.69 35.19 -17.31
N PRO A 122 16.29 35.24 -16.03
CA PRO A 122 14.88 35.11 -15.67
C PRO A 122 14.09 36.29 -16.26
N SER A 123 12.97 36.02 -16.95
CA SER A 123 12.15 37.06 -17.58
C SER A 123 11.50 38.02 -16.57
N ARG A 124 11.33 37.55 -15.34
CA ARG A 124 10.90 38.31 -14.16
C ARG A 124 11.55 37.70 -12.91
N PRO A 125 11.71 38.46 -11.81
CA PRO A 125 12.19 37.89 -10.56
C PRO A 125 11.36 36.68 -10.14
N LEU A 126 12.02 35.55 -9.85
CA LEU A 126 11.38 34.38 -9.23
C LEU A 126 11.54 34.51 -7.72
N ALA A 127 10.47 34.47 -6.96
CA ALA A 127 10.53 34.51 -5.51
C ALA A 127 9.48 33.57 -4.90
N ARG A 128 9.86 32.91 -3.81
CA ARG A 128 8.98 32.08 -2.98
C ARG A 128 9.38 32.21 -1.52
N SER A 129 8.41 32.02 -0.65
CA SER A 129 8.58 31.85 0.78
C SER A 129 8.03 30.47 1.16
N ALA A 130 8.68 29.79 2.10
CA ALA A 130 8.11 28.57 2.67
C ALA A 130 6.85 28.93 3.47
N THR A 131 5.78 28.17 3.28
CA THR A 131 4.48 28.33 3.94
C THR A 131 4.40 27.55 5.26
N VAL A 132 5.38 26.69 5.53
CA VAL A 132 5.53 25.91 6.75
C VAL A 132 7.00 25.82 7.17
N PRO A 133 7.32 25.83 8.47
CA PRO A 133 8.71 25.80 8.94
C PRO A 133 9.40 24.44 8.75
N ASN A 134 8.68 23.32 8.89
CA ASN A 134 9.27 21.97 8.89
C ASN A 134 9.11 21.28 7.53
N ARG A 135 10.19 20.78 6.93
CA ARG A 135 10.15 19.92 5.72
C ARG A 135 11.04 18.71 5.95
N PHE A 136 10.44 17.71 6.56
CA PHE A 136 11.05 16.46 6.99
C PHE A 136 11.19 15.46 5.84
N ALA A 137 12.31 14.77 5.79
CA ALA A 137 12.59 13.72 4.80
C ALA A 137 13.17 12.46 5.43
N LEU A 138 12.87 11.34 4.77
CA LEU A 138 13.33 9.96 5.02
C LEU A 138 12.57 9.25 6.15
N ASN A 139 12.21 7.99 5.89
CA ASN A 139 11.54 7.10 6.84
C ASN A 139 12.57 6.44 7.78
N ASP A 140 12.13 5.91 8.92
CA ASP A 140 12.95 5.09 9.81
C ASP A 140 13.62 3.93 9.09
N THR A 141 12.92 3.31 8.15
CA THR A 141 13.39 2.15 7.36
C THR A 141 14.22 2.53 6.12
N HIS A 142 14.35 3.82 5.82
CA HIS A 142 15.02 4.34 4.61
C HIS A 142 16.38 3.72 4.35
N ASP A 143 17.27 3.75 5.34
CA ASP A 143 18.68 3.40 5.14
C ASP A 143 18.80 1.91 4.76
N GLY A 144 18.00 1.06 5.41
CA GLY A 144 17.94 -0.38 5.16
C GLY A 144 17.54 -0.70 3.72
N TYR A 145 16.48 -0.07 3.21
CA TYR A 145 15.99 -0.40 1.86
C TYR A 145 16.59 0.44 0.73
N THR A 146 17.18 1.60 1.01
CA THR A 146 17.69 2.49 -0.05
C THR A 146 19.13 2.18 -0.41
N ALA A 147 20.02 2.21 0.60
CA ALA A 147 21.44 1.96 0.44
C ALA A 147 22.16 1.83 1.79
N PRO A 148 21.98 0.69 2.48
CA PRO A 148 22.53 0.49 3.83
C PRO A 148 24.06 0.49 3.84
N TYR A 149 24.70 0.32 2.69
CA TYR A 149 26.16 0.33 2.52
C TYR A 149 26.65 1.56 1.73
N ALA A 150 25.85 2.62 1.67
CA ALA A 150 26.21 3.87 0.99
C ALA A 150 27.53 4.46 1.52
N ASP A 151 28.32 5.01 0.60
CA ASP A 151 29.51 5.78 0.93
C ASP A 151 29.22 7.30 0.97
N TRP A 152 30.26 8.08 1.25
CA TRP A 152 30.13 9.53 1.33
C TRP A 152 29.65 10.19 0.01
N PRO A 153 30.24 9.91 -1.17
CA PRO A 153 29.76 10.49 -2.43
C PRO A 153 28.25 10.34 -2.66
N ARG A 154 27.66 9.19 -2.30
CA ARG A 154 26.21 9.01 -2.37
C ARG A 154 25.46 9.93 -1.40
N TRP A 155 25.84 9.92 -0.13
CA TRP A 155 25.20 10.76 0.90
C TRP A 155 25.35 12.25 0.61
N GLU A 156 26.52 12.69 0.15
CA GLU A 156 26.75 14.07 -0.27
C GLU A 156 25.78 14.50 -1.37
N ARG A 157 25.60 13.65 -2.39
CA ARG A 157 24.63 13.90 -3.45
C ARG A 157 23.20 13.91 -2.91
N LEU A 158 22.83 12.96 -2.04
CA LEU A 158 21.48 12.90 -1.47
C LEU A 158 21.15 14.20 -0.71
N ILE A 159 22.05 14.67 0.16
CA ILE A 159 21.89 15.92 0.91
C ILE A 159 21.76 17.11 -0.04
N ASP A 160 22.61 17.19 -1.06
CA ASP A 160 22.54 18.25 -2.08
C ASP A 160 21.17 18.25 -2.80
N ILE A 161 20.62 17.07 -3.15
CA ILE A 161 19.27 16.96 -3.74
C ILE A 161 18.18 17.38 -2.74
N LEU A 162 18.23 16.91 -1.50
CA LEU A 162 17.24 17.27 -0.49
C LEU A 162 17.22 18.80 -0.26
N ALA A 163 18.38 19.46 -0.25
CA ALA A 163 18.51 20.90 -0.17
C ALA A 163 17.92 21.64 -1.41
N LEU A 164 18.16 21.12 -2.63
CA LEU A 164 17.53 21.65 -3.85
C LEU A 164 16.00 21.58 -3.80
N HIS A 165 15.44 20.61 -3.08
CA HIS A 165 13.99 20.41 -2.91
C HIS A 165 13.45 21.10 -1.65
N GLY A 166 14.31 21.81 -0.91
CA GLY A 166 13.93 22.62 0.25
C GLY A 166 13.61 21.82 1.50
N CYS A 167 14.02 20.55 1.58
CA CYS A 167 14.03 19.80 2.83
C CYS A 167 15.00 20.48 3.81
N ASN A 168 14.61 20.58 5.08
CA ASN A 168 15.47 21.17 6.13
C ASN A 168 15.59 20.29 7.38
N GLN A 169 14.85 19.19 7.46
CA GLN A 169 14.97 18.17 8.50
C GLN A 169 15.16 16.82 7.81
N VAL A 170 16.22 16.09 8.16
CA VAL A 170 16.50 14.78 7.54
C VAL A 170 16.88 13.79 8.62
N LEU A 171 16.24 12.62 8.62
CA LEU A 171 16.59 11.54 9.54
C LEU A 171 17.97 10.97 9.19
N VAL A 172 18.86 10.87 10.18
CA VAL A 172 20.21 10.33 10.04
C VAL A 172 20.42 9.15 10.99
N THR A 173 20.42 7.94 10.44
CA THR A 173 20.66 6.69 11.16
C THR A 173 22.10 6.14 11.05
N PRO A 174 22.90 6.41 9.99
CA PRO A 174 24.27 5.89 9.94
C PRO A 174 25.15 6.37 11.10
N GLY A 175 25.86 5.44 11.74
CA GLY A 175 26.79 5.71 12.84
C GLY A 175 26.15 5.56 14.23
N GLN A 176 24.83 5.46 14.35
CA GLN A 176 24.16 5.32 15.65
C GLN A 176 24.54 4.02 16.38
N GLU A 177 25.02 3.02 15.64
CA GLU A 177 25.64 1.82 16.23
C GLU A 177 26.81 2.12 17.17
N ALA A 178 27.58 3.18 16.92
CA ALA A 178 28.70 3.57 17.76
C ALA A 178 28.26 4.23 19.07
N VAL A 179 27.08 4.86 19.09
CA VAL A 179 26.47 5.39 20.32
C VAL A 179 26.11 4.23 21.23
N TYR A 180 25.41 3.23 20.71
CA TYR A 180 25.05 2.04 21.49
C TYR A 180 26.28 1.20 21.87
N HIS A 181 27.29 1.10 20.99
CA HIS A 181 28.53 0.41 21.34
C HIS A 181 29.19 1.03 22.58
N ARG A 182 29.44 2.35 22.56
CA ARG A 182 30.04 3.06 23.71
C ARG A 182 29.15 3.06 24.94
N LEU A 183 27.85 3.20 24.76
CA LEU A 183 26.87 3.07 25.83
C LEU A 183 27.00 1.72 26.53
N LEU A 184 27.01 0.61 25.79
CA LEU A 184 27.09 -0.71 26.40
C LEU A 184 28.42 -0.93 27.15
N LEU A 185 29.53 -0.37 26.67
CA LEU A 185 30.80 -0.39 27.41
C LEU A 185 30.69 0.32 28.77
N ASP A 186 29.97 1.45 28.86
CA ASP A 186 29.73 2.14 30.14
C ASP A 186 28.91 1.30 31.13
N PHE A 187 28.15 0.31 30.66
CA PHE A 187 27.23 -0.51 31.45
C PHE A 187 27.66 -2.00 31.50
N GLY A 188 28.97 -2.25 31.48
CA GLY A 188 29.56 -3.54 31.83
C GLY A 188 29.52 -4.60 30.74
N TYR A 189 29.38 -4.21 29.47
CA TYR A 189 29.56 -5.09 28.33
C TYR A 189 30.98 -4.97 27.78
N THR A 190 31.51 -6.07 27.27
CA THR A 190 32.76 -6.09 26.51
C THR A 190 32.56 -5.54 25.09
N ASP A 191 33.66 -5.18 24.42
CA ASP A 191 33.63 -4.77 23.01
C ASP A 191 32.96 -5.82 22.11
N GLU A 192 33.28 -7.10 22.33
CA GLU A 192 32.73 -8.21 21.56
C GLU A 192 31.23 -8.37 21.76
N GLU A 193 30.75 -8.33 23.02
CA GLU A 193 29.31 -8.42 23.33
C GLU A 193 28.54 -7.25 22.71
N ALA A 194 29.07 -6.02 22.81
CA ALA A 194 28.44 -4.83 22.25
C ALA A 194 28.34 -4.89 20.71
N ARG A 195 29.41 -5.31 20.03
CA ARG A 195 29.43 -5.45 18.56
C ARG A 195 28.59 -6.63 18.05
N ALA A 196 28.45 -7.69 18.83
CA ALA A 196 27.59 -8.83 18.48
C ALA A 196 26.09 -8.51 18.56
N TRP A 197 25.70 -7.58 19.44
CA TRP A 197 24.30 -7.16 19.57
C TRP A 197 23.83 -6.24 18.43
N ILE A 198 24.76 -5.52 17.79
CA ILE A 198 24.48 -4.61 16.68
C ILE A 198 24.27 -5.42 15.38
N PRO A 199 23.14 -5.23 14.66
CA PRO A 199 22.95 -5.89 13.36
C PRO A 199 23.83 -5.30 12.25
N ALA A 200 23.97 -6.07 11.17
CA ALA A 200 24.52 -5.59 9.91
C ALA A 200 23.76 -4.34 9.42
N PRO A 201 24.41 -3.42 8.68
CA PRO A 201 23.81 -2.16 8.23
C PRO A 201 22.44 -2.29 7.55
N SER A 202 22.22 -3.35 6.78
CA SER A 202 20.94 -3.65 6.12
C SER A 202 19.75 -3.76 7.08
N HIS A 203 19.98 -4.11 8.35
CA HIS A 203 18.95 -4.39 9.35
C HIS A 203 18.92 -3.42 10.54
N GLN A 204 19.86 -2.49 10.60
CA GLN A 204 19.94 -1.50 11.69
C GLN A 204 18.67 -0.65 11.88
N PRO A 205 17.90 -0.27 10.83
CA PRO A 205 16.64 0.45 11.02
C PRO A 205 15.66 -0.20 11.98
N TRP A 206 15.44 -1.51 11.87
CA TRP A 206 14.51 -2.25 12.75
C TRP A 206 15.07 -2.41 14.16
N TRP A 207 16.38 -2.38 14.32
CA TRP A 207 17.01 -2.35 15.64
C TRP A 207 16.84 -1.00 16.34
N LEU A 208 16.96 0.11 15.61
CA LEU A 208 16.69 1.45 16.14
C LEU A 208 15.20 1.63 16.52
N LEU A 209 14.30 0.86 15.89
CA LEU A 209 12.87 0.78 16.23
C LEU A 209 12.52 -0.25 17.32
N GLN A 210 13.52 -0.90 17.95
CA GLN A 210 13.33 -1.97 18.95
C GLN A 210 12.64 -3.24 18.44
N ASN A 211 12.60 -3.47 17.14
CA ASN A 211 11.95 -4.64 16.55
C ASN A 211 12.85 -5.88 16.58
N MET A 212 14.17 -5.70 16.52
CA MET A 212 15.12 -6.80 16.53
C MET A 212 16.46 -6.38 17.09
N SER A 213 17.30 -7.33 17.50
CA SER A 213 18.72 -7.10 17.80
C SER A 213 19.54 -8.29 17.36
N GLY A 214 20.78 -8.05 16.91
CA GLY A 214 21.64 -9.07 16.32
C GLY A 214 21.10 -9.62 15.01
N TYR A 215 21.83 -9.46 13.90
CA TYR A 215 21.60 -10.18 12.65
C TYR A 215 22.75 -9.90 11.69
N GLY A 216 23.33 -10.92 11.05
CA GLY A 216 24.42 -10.72 10.09
C GLY A 216 25.74 -10.17 10.65
N GLY A 217 25.89 -10.15 11.99
CA GLY A 217 27.07 -9.68 12.71
C GLY A 217 28.03 -10.80 13.16
N PRO A 218 28.99 -10.51 14.05
CA PRO A 218 29.22 -9.21 14.68
C PRO A 218 29.76 -8.15 13.70
N VAL A 219 29.47 -6.88 13.96
CA VAL A 219 30.05 -5.75 13.23
C VAL A 219 31.55 -5.64 13.56
N SER A 220 32.45 -5.49 12.59
CA SER A 220 33.88 -5.28 12.87
C SER A 220 34.18 -3.89 13.44
N PRO A 221 35.28 -3.72 14.20
CA PRO A 221 35.73 -2.40 14.62
C PRO A 221 35.93 -1.42 13.45
N GLU A 222 36.43 -1.91 12.31
CA GLU A 222 36.68 -1.13 11.10
C GLU A 222 35.38 -0.65 10.46
N LEU A 223 34.38 -1.53 10.35
CA LEU A 223 33.06 -1.18 9.85
C LEU A 223 32.38 -0.15 10.76
N LEU A 224 32.45 -0.38 12.08
CA LEU A 224 31.93 0.54 13.09
C LEU A 224 32.58 1.92 12.96
N ALA A 225 33.91 1.99 12.86
CA ALA A 225 34.65 3.24 12.70
C ALA A 225 34.29 3.95 11.39
N ARG A 226 34.18 3.22 10.28
CA ARG A 226 33.82 3.76 8.97
C ARG A 226 32.42 4.36 8.97
N ARG A 227 31.44 3.67 9.54
CA ARG A 227 30.05 4.18 9.65
C ARG A 227 29.93 5.34 10.63
N THR A 228 30.71 5.34 11.71
CA THR A 228 30.81 6.49 12.63
C THR A 228 31.32 7.74 11.91
N ALA A 229 32.40 7.60 11.14
CA ALA A 229 32.96 8.70 10.37
C ALA A 229 31.97 9.22 9.31
N LEU A 230 31.24 8.31 8.65
CA LEU A 230 30.18 8.67 7.72
C LEU A 230 29.05 9.46 8.40
N GLY A 231 28.53 8.97 9.53
CA GLY A 231 27.47 9.65 10.30
C GLY A 231 27.85 11.06 10.73
N ARG A 232 29.10 11.25 11.21
CA ARG A 232 29.64 12.58 11.53
C ARG A 232 29.63 13.50 10.30
N ARG A 233 30.15 13.00 9.18
CA ARG A 233 30.25 13.80 7.94
C ARG A 233 28.88 14.20 7.38
N ILE A 234 27.88 13.32 7.51
CA ILE A 234 26.48 13.62 7.15
C ILE A 234 25.95 14.76 8.02
N CYS A 235 26.07 14.64 9.35
CA CYS A 235 25.57 15.65 10.29
C CYS A 235 26.26 17.01 10.07
N ASP A 236 27.58 17.03 9.86
CA ASP A 236 28.35 18.24 9.62
C ASP A 236 27.91 18.93 8.33
N ARG A 237 27.76 18.18 7.23
CA ARG A 237 27.28 18.75 5.96
C ARG A 237 25.87 19.30 6.04
N MET A 238 24.97 18.65 6.78
CA MET A 238 23.63 19.19 7.00
C MET A 238 23.69 20.55 7.70
N ARG A 239 24.49 20.66 8.79
CA ARG A 239 24.66 21.93 9.50
C ARG A 239 25.33 23.00 8.64
N GLU A 240 26.34 22.66 7.85
CA GLU A 240 26.96 23.56 6.86
C GLU A 240 25.92 24.15 5.91
N LEU A 241 24.89 23.37 5.54
CA LEU A 241 23.81 23.83 4.66
C LEU A 241 22.68 24.58 5.39
N GLY A 242 22.74 24.66 6.72
CA GLY A 242 21.65 25.20 7.56
C GLY A 242 20.44 24.26 7.63
N MET A 243 20.64 22.96 7.44
CA MET A 243 19.65 21.91 7.65
C MET A 243 19.87 21.26 9.03
N SER A 244 18.81 20.69 9.59
CA SER A 244 18.80 20.04 10.90
C SER A 244 18.87 18.52 10.76
N PRO A 245 19.96 17.86 11.21
CA PRO A 245 19.96 16.41 11.36
C PRO A 245 18.93 16.03 12.43
N VAL A 246 18.03 15.10 12.10
CA VAL A 246 17.15 14.46 13.05
C VAL A 246 17.79 13.14 13.43
N LEU A 247 18.19 12.98 14.70
CA LEU A 247 18.90 11.79 15.19
C LEU A 247 17.93 10.86 15.92
N PRO A 248 18.15 9.54 15.94
CA PRO A 248 17.43 8.64 16.85
C PRO A 248 17.65 9.05 18.30
N GLY A 249 16.56 9.11 19.08
CA GLY A 249 16.63 9.33 20.53
C GLY A 249 16.61 8.02 21.32
N TYR A 250 16.78 8.13 22.64
CA TYR A 250 16.77 6.97 23.54
C TYR A 250 15.46 6.84 24.31
N PHE A 251 14.85 5.66 24.19
CA PHE A 251 13.57 5.33 24.81
C PHE A 251 13.57 3.95 25.48
N GLY A 252 14.75 3.41 25.80
CA GLY A 252 14.89 2.25 26.70
C GLY A 252 15.37 0.95 26.06
N THR A 253 15.99 1.00 24.87
CA THR A 253 16.48 -0.21 24.20
C THR A 253 17.71 -0.78 24.90
N VAL A 254 17.64 -2.01 25.43
CA VAL A 254 18.79 -2.69 26.04
C VAL A 254 18.88 -4.17 25.64
N PRO A 255 20.09 -4.79 25.69
CA PRO A 255 20.23 -6.23 25.50
C PRO A 255 19.50 -7.04 26.57
N GLY A 256 19.21 -8.31 26.27
CA GLY A 256 18.75 -9.25 27.29
C GLY A 256 19.78 -9.43 28.41
N GLY A 257 19.31 -9.57 29.65
CA GLY A 257 20.18 -9.70 30.83
C GLY A 257 20.77 -8.37 31.34
N PHE A 258 20.34 -7.22 30.79
CA PHE A 258 20.85 -5.92 31.23
C PHE A 258 20.64 -5.65 32.73
N ALA A 259 19.49 -6.07 33.29
CA ALA A 259 19.17 -5.89 34.71
C ALA A 259 20.06 -6.73 35.64
N GLU A 260 20.62 -7.85 35.17
CA GLU A 260 21.52 -8.71 35.95
C GLU A 260 22.91 -8.08 36.13
N ARG A 261 23.29 -7.15 35.23
CA ARG A 261 24.59 -6.46 35.24
C ARG A 261 24.54 -5.08 35.87
N ASN A 262 23.36 -4.49 35.99
CA ASN A 262 23.18 -3.09 36.34
C ASN A 262 22.20 -2.94 37.50
N ASP A 263 22.74 -2.67 38.69
CA ASP A 263 21.94 -2.54 39.92
C ASP A 263 20.85 -1.47 39.78
N GLY A 264 19.63 -1.84 40.19
CA GLY A 264 18.45 -0.96 40.11
C GLY A 264 17.87 -0.79 38.71
N ALA A 265 18.40 -1.47 37.69
CA ALA A 265 17.75 -1.61 36.41
C ALA A 265 16.60 -2.61 36.47
N ARG A 266 15.54 -2.30 35.73
CA ARG A 266 14.38 -3.17 35.55
C ARG A 266 14.04 -3.22 34.08
N THR A 267 13.93 -4.41 33.52
CA THR A 267 13.55 -4.61 32.13
C THR A 267 12.20 -5.29 31.99
N VAL A 268 11.50 -4.96 30.90
CA VAL A 268 10.26 -5.60 30.45
C VAL A 268 10.58 -6.36 29.16
N PRO A 269 10.47 -7.70 29.13
CA PRO A 269 10.67 -8.48 27.93
C PRO A 269 9.68 -8.09 26.83
N GLN A 270 10.16 -7.92 25.60
CA GLN A 270 9.33 -7.45 24.47
C GLN A 270 8.85 -8.57 23.53
N GLY A 271 9.25 -9.82 23.78
CA GLY A 271 8.85 -10.95 22.95
C GLY A 271 9.52 -10.95 21.57
N THR A 272 8.73 -11.13 20.51
CA THR A 272 9.22 -11.25 19.13
C THR A 272 8.50 -10.30 18.18
N TRP A 273 9.18 -9.87 17.12
CA TRP A 273 8.60 -9.17 15.97
C TRP A 273 8.98 -9.93 14.71
N ALA A 274 7.99 -10.33 13.91
CA ALA A 274 8.18 -11.13 12.70
C ALA A 274 9.15 -12.34 12.91
N GLY A 275 9.03 -13.05 14.03
CA GLY A 275 9.89 -14.20 14.35
C GLY A 275 11.30 -13.87 14.88
N LEU A 276 11.72 -12.61 14.90
CA LEU A 276 12.97 -12.16 15.51
C LEU A 276 12.75 -11.74 16.97
N ARG A 277 13.73 -12.02 17.84
CA ARG A 277 13.69 -11.57 19.24
C ARG A 277 13.84 -10.05 19.31
N ARG A 278 12.91 -9.40 20.01
CA ARG A 278 13.02 -7.98 20.34
C ARG A 278 14.02 -7.77 21.49
N PRO A 279 14.80 -6.67 21.50
CA PRO A 279 15.54 -6.26 22.69
C PRO A 279 14.60 -6.01 23.87
N ASP A 280 15.11 -6.12 25.09
CA ASP A 280 14.33 -5.84 26.30
C ASP A 280 14.13 -4.33 26.45
N TRP A 281 13.03 -3.93 27.10
CA TRP A 281 12.71 -2.53 27.34
C TRP A 281 13.07 -2.13 28.77
N LEU A 282 14.02 -1.20 28.94
CA LEU A 282 14.41 -0.65 30.23
C LEU A 282 13.31 0.29 30.76
N ASP A 283 12.72 -0.03 31.92
CA ASP A 283 11.61 0.72 32.53
C ASP A 283 12.01 2.20 32.72
N PRO A 284 11.36 3.14 31.99
CA PRO A 284 11.75 4.55 32.00
C PRO A 284 11.68 5.24 33.36
N ARG A 285 10.93 4.68 34.33
CA ARG A 285 10.77 5.25 35.67
C ARG A 285 12.02 5.07 36.54
N THR A 286 12.90 4.15 36.18
CA THR A 286 14.06 3.76 37.00
C THR A 286 15.19 4.79 36.98
N ALA A 287 16.04 4.77 38.02
CA ALA A 287 17.28 5.56 38.04
C ALA A 287 18.29 5.07 36.98
N ALA A 288 18.32 3.75 36.74
CA ALA A 288 19.13 3.15 35.69
C ALA A 288 18.77 3.73 34.30
N PHE A 289 17.48 3.86 33.98
CA PHE A 289 17.07 4.50 32.71
C PHE A 289 17.65 5.91 32.55
N ARG A 290 17.57 6.74 33.60
CA ARG A 290 18.13 8.09 33.55
C ARG A 290 19.65 8.09 33.32
N ALA A 291 20.38 7.18 33.97
CA ALA A 291 21.82 7.04 33.77
C ALA A 291 22.16 6.59 32.35
N VAL A 292 21.43 5.61 31.82
CA VAL A 292 21.63 5.09 30.46
C VAL A 292 21.29 6.15 29.41
N ALA A 293 20.17 6.86 29.56
CA ALA A 293 19.81 7.96 28.67
C ALA A 293 20.86 9.09 28.68
N ALA A 294 21.39 9.45 29.85
CA ALA A 294 22.45 10.44 29.96
C ALA A 294 23.75 10.01 29.25
N SER A 295 24.16 8.74 29.41
CA SER A 295 25.30 8.17 28.67
C SER A 295 25.04 8.17 27.15
N PHE A 296 23.85 7.73 26.71
CA PHE A 296 23.46 7.70 25.31
C PHE A 296 23.63 9.07 24.65
N TYR A 297 22.98 10.09 25.23
CA TYR A 297 23.00 11.42 24.65
C TYR A 297 24.39 12.05 24.71
N ARG A 298 25.18 11.81 25.76
CA ARG A 298 26.59 12.24 25.83
C ARG A 298 27.40 11.68 24.66
N HIS A 299 27.40 10.36 24.49
CA HIS A 299 28.13 9.72 23.39
C HIS A 299 27.65 10.18 22.01
N GLN A 300 26.34 10.38 21.84
CA GLN A 300 25.76 10.85 20.59
C GLN A 300 26.27 12.26 20.21
N GLU A 301 26.35 13.19 21.16
CA GLU A 301 26.89 14.54 20.89
C GLU A 301 28.40 14.53 20.69
N GLU A 302 29.16 13.74 21.46
CA GLU A 302 30.59 13.59 21.21
C GLU A 302 30.87 13.10 19.78
N LEU A 303 30.06 12.16 19.29
CA LEU A 303 30.22 11.54 17.98
C LEU A 303 29.67 12.38 16.83
N PHE A 304 28.56 13.09 17.01
CA PHE A 304 27.84 13.73 15.91
C PHE A 304 27.61 15.22 16.08
N GLY A 305 27.97 15.81 17.23
CA GLY A 305 27.73 17.22 17.56
C GLY A 305 26.30 17.53 17.96
N ALA A 306 25.99 18.83 18.12
CA ALA A 306 24.69 19.30 18.60
C ALA A 306 23.53 18.98 17.64
N ALA A 307 22.41 18.49 18.17
CA ALA A 307 21.18 18.26 17.43
C ALA A 307 19.98 18.72 18.26
N ASP A 308 18.97 19.24 17.58
CA ASP A 308 17.76 19.77 18.22
C ASP A 308 16.55 18.84 18.05
N HIS A 309 16.60 17.89 17.13
CA HIS A 309 15.46 17.04 16.77
C HIS A 309 15.81 15.57 17.00
N PHE A 310 14.99 14.89 17.79
CA PHE A 310 15.22 13.49 18.15
C PHE A 310 14.00 12.65 17.81
N LYS A 311 14.19 11.63 16.99
CA LYS A 311 13.12 10.73 16.56
C LYS A 311 13.03 9.53 17.48
N MET A 312 11.85 9.30 18.08
CA MET A 312 11.61 8.20 19.02
C MET A 312 10.17 7.69 18.88
N ASP A 313 10.03 6.37 18.74
CA ASP A 313 8.75 5.69 18.50
C ASP A 313 8.54 4.58 19.54
N LEU A 314 8.02 4.98 20.70
CA LEU A 314 7.81 4.09 21.84
C LEU A 314 6.75 3.04 21.51
N LEU A 315 7.07 1.74 21.70
CA LEU A 315 6.17 0.61 21.39
C LEU A 315 5.76 0.53 19.91
N HIS A 316 6.71 0.78 19.01
CA HIS A 316 6.50 0.70 17.57
C HIS A 316 6.17 -0.74 17.10
N GLU A 317 5.09 -0.89 16.34
CA GLU A 317 4.58 -2.15 15.75
C GLU A 317 4.53 -3.33 16.74
N GLY A 318 4.10 -3.05 17.98
CA GLY A 318 3.96 -4.02 19.04
C GLY A 318 4.76 -3.63 20.27
N GLY A 319 5.42 -4.62 20.87
CA GLY A 319 5.98 -4.47 22.22
C GLY A 319 4.89 -4.56 23.30
N ASP A 320 5.33 -4.80 24.52
CA ASP A 320 4.46 -4.94 25.68
C ASP A 320 4.95 -4.00 26.79
N PRO A 321 4.15 -3.02 27.22
CA PRO A 321 4.54 -2.17 28.34
C PRO A 321 4.59 -2.94 29.67
N GLY A 322 4.05 -4.16 29.73
CA GLY A 322 3.88 -4.91 30.96
C GLY A 322 3.01 -4.13 31.94
N ASP A 323 3.52 -3.91 33.14
CA ASP A 323 2.89 -3.10 34.19
C ASP A 323 3.38 -1.64 34.22
N VAL A 324 4.14 -1.19 33.21
CA VAL A 324 4.61 0.20 33.10
C VAL A 324 3.50 1.06 32.49
N PRO A 325 2.95 2.06 33.20
CA PRO A 325 1.94 2.95 32.63
C PRO A 325 2.54 3.79 31.50
N VAL A 326 1.98 3.69 30.29
CA VAL A 326 2.47 4.41 29.09
C VAL A 326 2.58 5.92 29.30
N PRO A 327 1.62 6.62 29.95
CA PRO A 327 1.76 8.04 30.25
C PRO A 327 2.96 8.40 31.14
N GLU A 328 3.27 7.56 32.13
CA GLU A 328 4.42 7.77 33.02
C GLU A 328 5.73 7.50 32.30
N ALA A 329 5.78 6.43 31.51
CA ALA A 329 6.92 6.11 30.65
C ALA A 329 7.22 7.27 29.69
N ALA A 330 6.20 7.78 28.99
CA ALA A 330 6.33 8.88 28.06
C ALA A 330 6.94 10.13 28.73
N ARG A 331 6.41 10.54 29.89
CA ARG A 331 6.95 11.68 30.66
C ARG A 331 8.38 11.47 31.11
N ALA A 332 8.74 10.24 31.49
CA ALA A 332 10.11 9.92 31.90
C ALA A 332 11.08 9.95 30.72
N VAL A 333 10.68 9.43 29.54
CA VAL A 333 11.45 9.55 28.29
C VAL A 333 11.63 11.02 27.91
N GLU A 334 10.54 11.80 27.91
CA GLU A 334 10.62 13.25 27.65
C GLU A 334 11.57 13.92 28.63
N THR A 335 11.41 13.69 29.94
CA THR A 335 12.27 14.29 30.97
C THR A 335 13.75 13.96 30.75
N ALA A 336 14.08 12.72 30.41
CA ALA A 336 15.45 12.32 30.12
C ALA A 336 16.00 13.03 28.88
N LEU A 337 15.20 13.12 27.79
CA LEU A 337 15.56 13.89 26.61
C LEU A 337 15.80 15.37 26.96
N ARG A 338 14.89 16.02 27.70
CA ARG A 338 15.02 17.45 28.07
C ARG A 338 16.20 17.73 28.98
N THR A 339 16.53 16.78 29.86
CA THR A 339 17.67 16.91 30.77
C THR A 339 18.97 16.89 29.99
N ALA A 340 19.12 15.99 29.02
CA ALA A 340 20.34 15.89 28.21
C ALA A 340 20.38 16.91 27.07
N ARG A 341 19.22 17.28 26.52
CA ARG A 341 19.04 18.15 25.34
C ARG A 341 17.97 19.20 25.61
N PRO A 342 18.28 20.27 26.38
CA PRO A 342 17.35 21.35 26.63
C PRO A 342 16.83 21.97 25.33
N GLY A 343 15.52 22.19 25.24
CA GLY A 343 14.90 22.87 24.08
C GLY A 343 14.72 22.02 22.81
N SER A 344 15.06 20.72 22.85
CA SER A 344 14.90 19.77 21.75
C SER A 344 13.47 19.67 21.18
N VAL A 345 13.24 18.87 20.16
CA VAL A 345 11.92 18.49 19.65
C VAL A 345 11.86 16.97 19.58
N TRP A 346 10.84 16.38 20.19
CA TRP A 346 10.53 14.97 20.03
C TRP A 346 9.75 14.80 18.71
N VAL A 347 10.42 14.23 17.72
CA VAL A 347 9.82 13.84 16.45
C VAL A 347 9.26 12.42 16.56
N ILE A 348 8.00 12.21 16.20
CA ILE A 348 7.33 10.90 16.34
C ILE A 348 6.55 10.54 15.08
N LEU A 349 6.60 9.28 14.67
CA LEU A 349 5.95 8.79 13.45
C LEU A 349 4.44 8.63 13.65
N GLY A 350 3.64 9.28 12.81
CA GLY A 350 2.22 8.96 12.66
C GLY A 350 2.05 7.72 11.78
N TRP A 351 1.93 6.55 12.38
CA TRP A 351 1.77 5.25 11.71
C TRP A 351 0.92 4.29 12.53
N GLN A 352 -0.15 3.74 11.93
CA GLN A 352 -1.10 2.86 12.61
C GLN A 352 -1.60 3.46 13.93
N GLU A 353 -1.33 2.82 15.06
CA GLU A 353 -1.69 3.26 16.42
C GLU A 353 -0.61 4.13 17.09
N ASN A 354 0.51 4.39 16.39
CA ASN A 354 1.58 5.26 16.87
C ASN A 354 1.41 6.69 16.31
N PRO A 355 1.63 7.74 17.13
CA PRO A 355 1.69 7.69 18.59
C PRO A 355 0.34 7.31 19.21
N ARG A 356 0.39 6.55 20.31
CA ARG A 356 -0.81 6.27 21.11
C ARG A 356 -1.37 7.57 21.68
N ARG A 357 -2.69 7.68 21.75
CA ARG A 357 -3.34 8.91 22.24
C ARG A 357 -2.98 9.23 23.69
N GLU A 358 -2.99 8.22 24.56
CA GLU A 358 -2.62 8.37 25.97
C GLU A 358 -1.17 8.86 26.17
N LEU A 359 -0.27 8.57 25.22
CA LEU A 359 1.09 9.10 25.20
C LEU A 359 1.07 10.59 24.88
N LEU A 360 0.40 11.01 23.80
CA LEU A 360 0.34 12.43 23.41
C LEU A 360 -0.32 13.31 24.47
N ASP A 361 -1.37 12.82 25.13
CA ASP A 361 -2.08 13.59 26.16
C ASP A 361 -1.26 13.74 27.46
N ALA A 362 -0.20 12.96 27.63
CA ALA A 362 0.67 13.01 28.81
C ALA A 362 1.85 14.00 28.68
N LEU A 363 2.17 14.45 27.46
CA LEU A 363 3.41 15.15 27.09
C LEU A 363 3.21 16.66 26.83
N ASP A 364 4.32 17.41 26.83
CA ASP A 364 4.35 18.79 26.34
C ASP A 364 4.25 18.84 24.81
N LYS A 365 3.04 19.13 24.33
CA LYS A 365 2.71 19.18 22.91
C LYS A 365 3.47 20.26 22.14
N GLU A 366 3.94 21.34 22.78
CA GLU A 366 4.66 22.41 22.08
C GLU A 366 6.06 21.98 21.60
N ARG A 367 6.61 20.93 22.21
CA ARG A 367 7.95 20.41 21.92
C ARG A 367 7.92 19.05 21.23
N MET A 368 6.82 18.75 20.56
CA MET A 368 6.62 17.56 19.74
C MET A 368 6.34 17.93 18.28
N LEU A 369 6.72 17.03 17.38
CA LEU A 369 6.34 17.07 15.97
C LEU A 369 5.92 15.67 15.52
N VAL A 370 4.64 15.50 15.19
CA VAL A 370 4.17 14.28 14.55
C VAL A 370 4.50 14.35 13.05
N VAL A 371 5.35 13.46 12.55
CA VAL A 371 5.56 13.29 11.11
C VAL A 371 4.54 12.27 10.61
N ASP A 372 3.46 12.75 10.00
CA ASP A 372 2.27 11.92 9.71
C ASP A 372 2.44 11.16 8.38
N GLY A 373 2.63 9.84 8.43
CA GLY A 373 2.81 9.02 7.23
C GLY A 373 1.53 8.70 6.47
N LEU A 374 0.37 9.12 6.97
CA LEU A 374 -0.94 8.66 6.50
C LEU A 374 -1.88 9.80 6.08
N SER A 375 -1.40 11.05 5.98
CA SER A 375 -2.25 12.22 5.68
C SER A 375 -3.00 12.11 4.34
N ASP A 376 -2.54 11.28 3.42
CA ASP A 376 -3.11 11.06 2.09
C ASP A 376 -4.08 9.88 1.99
N LEU A 377 -4.43 9.25 3.13
CA LEU A 377 -5.42 8.17 3.17
C LEU A 377 -6.84 8.69 3.35
N GLU A 378 -7.81 8.05 2.69
CA GLU A 378 -9.19 8.55 2.64
C GLU A 378 -9.86 8.58 4.00
N ARG A 379 -9.57 7.57 4.84
CA ARG A 379 -10.07 7.46 6.22
C ARG A 379 -9.58 8.57 7.15
N VAL A 380 -8.53 9.30 6.78
CA VAL A 380 -7.99 10.39 7.58
C VAL A 380 -8.74 11.68 7.22
N THR A 381 -9.46 12.22 8.20
CA THR A 381 -10.35 13.37 8.03
C THR A 381 -10.01 14.54 8.95
N ASP A 382 -9.60 14.29 10.20
CA ASP A 382 -9.30 15.34 11.18
C ASP A 382 -8.07 15.03 12.04
N ARG A 383 -6.91 15.55 11.63
CA ARG A 383 -5.64 15.32 12.33
C ARG A 383 -5.48 16.12 13.61
N GLU A 384 -6.16 17.24 13.74
CA GLU A 384 -6.15 18.03 14.96
C GLU A 384 -6.85 17.26 16.08
N ALA A 385 -7.96 16.60 15.75
CA ALA A 385 -8.63 15.66 16.62
C ALA A 385 -7.75 14.44 16.90
N ASP A 386 -7.21 13.75 15.89
CA ASP A 386 -6.40 12.53 16.07
C ASP A 386 -5.16 12.78 16.95
N TRP A 387 -4.41 13.85 16.67
CA TRP A 387 -3.17 14.22 17.36
C TRP A 387 -3.39 15.06 18.62
N GLY A 388 -4.64 15.34 18.98
CA GLY A 388 -4.98 16.05 20.21
C GLY A 388 -4.40 17.46 20.28
N GLY A 389 -4.32 18.15 19.14
CA GLY A 389 -3.73 19.49 19.03
C GLY A 389 -2.20 19.56 18.98
N THR A 390 -1.51 18.42 18.90
CA THR A 390 -0.05 18.36 18.74
C THR A 390 0.38 18.86 17.36
N PRO A 391 1.46 19.67 17.23
CA PRO A 391 2.00 20.06 15.93
C PRO A 391 2.34 18.85 15.07
N TYR A 392 1.97 18.90 13.79
CA TYR A 392 2.22 17.80 12.85
C TYR A 392 2.69 18.29 11.48
N ALA A 393 3.34 17.41 10.74
CA ALA A 393 3.72 17.60 9.35
C ALA A 393 2.82 16.75 8.46
N PHE A 394 2.17 17.36 7.47
CA PHE A 394 1.39 16.65 6.44
C PHE A 394 2.32 15.73 5.66
N GLY A 395 2.04 14.43 5.62
CA GLY A 395 2.99 13.48 5.08
C GLY A 395 2.40 12.32 4.31
N THR A 396 3.32 11.52 3.80
CA THR A 396 3.04 10.35 2.97
C THR A 396 4.18 9.34 3.12
N ILE A 397 3.84 8.06 3.07
CA ILE A 397 4.76 6.94 2.84
C ILE A 397 4.43 6.39 1.44
N PRO A 398 5.06 6.92 0.37
CA PRO A 398 4.67 6.60 -1.00
C PRO A 398 5.30 5.28 -1.48
N ASN A 399 6.31 4.76 -0.77
CA ASN A 399 6.98 3.51 -1.08
C ASN A 399 7.22 2.70 0.19
N PHE A 400 7.07 1.39 0.08
CA PHE A 400 7.22 0.40 1.14
C PHE A 400 8.18 -0.70 0.67
N GLY A 401 9.13 -1.13 1.52
CA GLY A 401 10.15 -2.15 1.24
C GLY A 401 11.20 -1.77 0.19
N GLY A 402 11.12 -0.58 -0.38
CA GLY A 402 11.83 -0.29 -1.63
C GLY A 402 11.34 -1.10 -2.81
N ARG A 403 10.10 -1.61 -2.73
CA ARG A 403 9.48 -2.33 -3.84
C ARG A 403 9.53 -1.49 -5.10
N THR A 404 9.80 -2.15 -6.21
CA THR A 404 9.92 -1.46 -7.51
C THR A 404 8.52 -1.21 -8.08
N THR A 405 7.77 -0.37 -7.37
CA THR A 405 6.45 0.12 -7.76
C THR A 405 6.58 1.48 -8.43
N LEU A 406 5.48 1.94 -9.03
CA LEU A 406 5.34 3.27 -9.61
C LEU A 406 4.01 3.87 -9.18
N GLY A 407 4.05 5.08 -8.62
CA GLY A 407 2.85 5.87 -8.34
C GLY A 407 2.75 6.46 -6.94
N ALA A 408 1.84 7.42 -6.78
CA ALA A 408 1.53 8.07 -5.51
C ALA A 408 0.16 8.77 -5.52
N LYS A 409 -0.36 9.16 -4.36
CA LYS A 409 -1.66 9.86 -4.22
C LYS A 409 -1.58 11.37 -4.43
N THR A 410 -1.04 11.78 -5.58
CA THR A 410 -0.81 13.21 -5.87
C THR A 410 -2.08 14.05 -5.81
N HIS A 411 -3.22 13.49 -6.22
CA HIS A 411 -4.54 14.11 -6.10
C HIS A 411 -4.86 14.53 -4.67
N ARG A 412 -4.70 13.63 -3.69
CA ARG A 412 -4.95 13.90 -2.28
C ARG A 412 -4.04 14.97 -1.70
N TRP A 413 -2.76 14.96 -2.08
CA TRP A 413 -1.81 15.96 -1.59
C TRP A 413 -2.21 17.37 -2.02
N THR A 414 -2.53 17.54 -3.31
CA THR A 414 -2.92 18.83 -3.86
C THR A 414 -4.31 19.28 -3.41
N GLU A 415 -5.22 18.36 -3.08
CA GLU A 415 -6.55 18.68 -2.54
C GLU A 415 -6.50 19.10 -1.07
N ARG A 416 -5.65 18.47 -0.26
CA ARG A 416 -5.71 18.58 1.20
C ARG A 416 -4.72 19.57 1.79
N PHE A 417 -3.50 19.65 1.27
CA PHE A 417 -2.42 20.36 1.97
C PHE A 417 -2.77 21.82 2.30
N THR A 418 -3.18 22.61 1.31
CA THR A 418 -3.52 24.03 1.54
C THR A 418 -4.78 24.17 2.39
N VAL A 419 -5.79 23.32 2.18
CA VAL A 419 -7.03 23.30 3.00
C VAL A 419 -6.72 23.04 4.48
N TRP A 420 -5.83 22.10 4.78
CA TRP A 420 -5.45 21.75 6.14
C TRP A 420 -4.50 22.77 6.76
N ARG A 421 -3.60 23.36 5.97
CA ARG A 421 -2.70 24.42 6.41
C ARG A 421 -3.48 25.69 6.77
N ASP A 422 -4.46 26.07 5.96
CA ASP A 422 -5.11 27.38 6.02
C ASP A 422 -6.37 27.39 6.90
N LYS A 423 -6.81 26.23 7.42
CA LYS A 423 -8.00 26.18 8.28
C LYS A 423 -7.76 26.89 9.63
N PRO A 424 -8.79 27.53 10.21
CA PRO A 424 -8.66 28.18 11.52
C PRO A 424 -8.14 27.22 12.60
N GLY A 425 -7.12 27.64 13.33
CA GLY A 425 -6.53 26.85 14.43
C GLY A 425 -5.67 25.67 13.98
N SER A 426 -5.30 25.56 12.70
CA SER A 426 -4.46 24.49 12.17
C SER A 426 -3.20 24.25 13.01
N LYS A 427 -2.88 22.98 13.22
CA LYS A 427 -1.63 22.53 13.86
C LYS A 427 -0.63 21.96 12.85
N LEU A 428 -0.94 22.06 11.57
CA LEU A 428 -0.04 21.69 10.47
C LEU A 428 1.12 22.70 10.44
N THR A 429 2.32 22.22 10.76
CA THR A 429 3.55 23.03 10.79
C THR A 429 4.63 22.51 9.86
N GLY A 430 4.31 21.51 9.02
CA GLY A 430 5.29 20.97 8.10
C GLY A 430 4.77 20.06 7.00
N THR A 431 5.73 19.56 6.23
CA THR A 431 5.57 18.44 5.29
C THR A 431 6.53 17.31 5.65
N ALA A 432 6.13 16.06 5.44
CA ALA A 432 6.95 14.87 5.74
C ALA A 432 6.92 13.87 4.58
N TYR A 433 8.03 13.74 3.85
CA TYR A 433 8.16 12.75 2.77
C TYR A 433 8.98 11.55 3.26
N MET A 434 8.28 10.46 3.60
CA MET A 434 8.84 9.35 4.37
C MET A 434 8.74 8.02 3.63
N ALA A 435 9.34 7.94 2.44
CA ALA A 435 9.44 6.69 1.71
C ALA A 435 10.32 5.68 2.46
N GLU A 436 9.86 4.42 2.62
CA GLU A 436 10.68 3.34 3.19
C GLU A 436 11.92 3.07 2.33
N ALA A 437 11.87 3.33 1.02
CA ALA A 437 13.07 3.58 0.24
C ALA A 437 12.94 4.86 -0.57
N ALA A 438 13.97 5.71 -0.50
CA ALA A 438 14.05 6.94 -1.26
C ALA A 438 14.45 6.68 -2.72
N GLU A 439 14.49 7.76 -3.51
CA GLU A 439 15.02 7.75 -4.88
C GLU A 439 14.22 6.81 -5.82
N ARG A 440 12.89 6.86 -5.65
CA ARG A 440 11.86 6.29 -6.53
C ARG A 440 10.92 7.41 -6.98
N ASP A 441 10.07 7.18 -7.97
CA ASP A 441 8.96 8.09 -8.31
C ASP A 441 9.35 9.59 -8.36
N PRO A 442 10.26 10.03 -9.25
CA PRO A 442 10.81 11.38 -9.23
C PRO A 442 9.75 12.49 -9.34
N ALA A 443 8.61 12.23 -9.98
CA ALA A 443 7.52 13.22 -10.05
C ALA A 443 6.77 13.35 -8.71
N ALA A 444 6.61 12.26 -7.95
CA ALA A 444 5.99 12.28 -6.63
C ALA A 444 6.79 13.15 -5.66
N PHE A 445 8.10 12.91 -5.56
CA PHE A 445 8.97 13.70 -4.69
C PHE A 445 9.03 15.16 -5.11
N GLU A 446 9.13 15.43 -6.42
CA GLU A 446 9.12 16.80 -6.95
C GLU A 446 7.85 17.55 -6.52
N LEU A 447 6.67 16.99 -6.82
CA LEU A 447 5.39 17.62 -6.49
C LEU A 447 5.24 17.83 -4.99
N PHE A 448 5.55 16.81 -4.19
CA PHE A 448 5.35 16.86 -2.75
C PHE A 448 6.25 17.92 -2.10
N SER A 449 7.52 17.99 -2.51
CA SER A 449 8.47 18.98 -1.99
C SER A 449 8.05 20.43 -2.31
N GLU A 450 7.38 20.66 -3.44
CA GLU A 450 6.89 21.99 -3.81
C GLU A 450 5.69 22.47 -2.97
N LEU A 451 4.95 21.58 -2.30
CA LEU A 451 3.78 21.95 -1.49
C LEU A 451 4.15 23.01 -0.45
N ALA A 452 5.28 22.81 0.25
CA ALA A 452 5.76 23.73 1.26
C ALA A 452 6.08 25.13 0.71
N TRP A 453 6.29 25.29 -0.59
CA TRP A 453 6.68 26.54 -1.26
C TRP A 453 5.55 27.18 -2.07
N ARG A 454 4.32 26.66 -1.97
CA ARG A 454 3.16 27.14 -2.72
C ARG A 454 2.05 27.61 -1.79
N GLU A 455 1.68 28.87 -1.92
CA GLU A 455 0.54 29.47 -1.20
C GLU A 455 -0.77 28.89 -1.74
N GLU A 456 -0.91 28.78 -3.06
CA GLU A 456 -2.14 28.29 -3.68
C GLU A 456 -2.15 26.78 -3.92
N ARG A 457 -3.37 26.23 -4.01
CA ARG A 457 -3.58 24.84 -4.46
C ARG A 457 -2.92 24.60 -5.83
N VAL A 458 -2.24 23.46 -5.96
CA VAL A 458 -1.61 23.06 -7.22
C VAL A 458 -2.66 22.58 -8.22
N ASP A 459 -2.69 23.18 -9.41
CA ASP A 459 -3.35 22.60 -10.58
C ASP A 459 -2.51 21.42 -11.09
N ARG A 460 -2.98 20.19 -10.82
CA ARG A 460 -2.32 18.96 -11.25
C ARG A 460 -2.14 18.88 -12.76
N ALA A 461 -3.13 19.28 -13.56
CA ALA A 461 -3.05 19.16 -15.01
C ALA A 461 -1.92 20.04 -15.56
N ALA A 462 -1.90 21.30 -15.12
CA ALA A 462 -0.86 22.24 -15.49
C ALA A 462 0.53 21.80 -14.98
N TRP A 463 0.60 21.34 -13.73
CA TRP A 463 1.85 20.90 -13.11
C TRP A 463 2.47 19.71 -13.85
N PHE A 464 1.71 18.66 -14.17
CA PHE A 464 2.24 17.49 -14.90
C PHE A 464 2.66 17.83 -16.33
N ALA A 465 1.95 18.74 -17.00
CA ALA A 465 2.33 19.21 -18.34
C ALA A 465 3.63 20.02 -18.32
N GLU A 466 3.84 20.87 -17.31
CA GLU A 466 5.08 21.62 -17.12
C GLU A 466 6.22 20.72 -16.64
N TYR A 467 5.94 19.77 -15.75
CA TYR A 467 6.90 18.78 -15.29
C TYR A 467 7.44 17.95 -16.46
N ALA A 468 6.61 17.54 -17.43
CA ALA A 468 7.08 16.87 -18.64
C ALA A 468 8.11 17.72 -19.42
N ASP A 469 7.86 19.02 -19.56
CA ASP A 469 8.79 19.93 -20.24
C ASP A 469 10.11 20.06 -19.46
N ILE A 470 10.04 20.13 -18.13
CA ILE A 470 11.21 20.24 -17.24
C ILE A 470 12.02 18.95 -17.24
N ARG A 471 11.34 17.81 -17.07
CA ARG A 471 11.92 16.48 -16.93
C ARG A 471 12.74 16.07 -18.15
N TYR A 472 12.28 16.43 -19.35
CA TYR A 472 12.92 16.04 -20.60
C TYR A 472 13.67 17.17 -21.32
N GLY A 473 13.61 18.41 -20.82
CA GLY A 473 14.40 19.53 -21.36
C GLY A 473 13.70 20.38 -22.42
N GLY A 474 12.40 20.18 -22.64
CA GLY A 474 11.64 20.97 -23.61
C GLY A 474 10.25 20.42 -23.91
N ARG A 475 9.49 21.21 -24.68
CA ARG A 475 8.12 20.85 -25.06
C ARG A 475 8.12 19.72 -26.08
N ASP A 476 7.47 18.63 -25.72
CA ASP A 476 7.19 17.50 -26.59
C ASP A 476 5.76 16.99 -26.35
N ARG A 477 5.02 16.75 -27.44
CA ARG A 477 3.61 16.35 -27.36
C ARG A 477 3.46 14.99 -26.67
N GLU A 478 4.32 14.04 -27.03
CA GLU A 478 4.26 12.68 -26.53
C GLU A 478 4.74 12.60 -25.08
N ALA A 479 5.73 13.41 -24.70
CA ALA A 479 6.13 13.53 -23.29
C ALA A 479 4.96 14.04 -22.42
N ARG A 480 4.27 15.09 -22.85
CA ARG A 480 3.11 15.63 -22.11
C ARG A 480 1.97 14.63 -22.06
N ALA A 481 1.73 13.90 -23.16
CA ALA A 481 0.73 12.83 -23.19
C ALA A 481 1.09 11.70 -22.20
N ALA A 482 2.36 11.32 -22.11
CA ALA A 482 2.84 10.32 -21.17
C ALA A 482 2.58 10.74 -19.71
N LEU A 483 2.98 11.96 -19.33
CA LEU A 483 2.77 12.46 -17.97
C LEU A 483 1.28 12.72 -17.67
N ALA A 484 0.47 13.08 -18.67
CA ALA A 484 -0.98 13.17 -18.52
C ALA A 484 -1.62 11.80 -18.25
N ALA A 485 -1.20 10.75 -18.97
CA ALA A 485 -1.67 9.40 -18.71
C ALA A 485 -1.20 8.88 -17.33
N LEU A 486 0.04 9.16 -16.92
CA LEU A 486 0.52 8.84 -15.57
C LEU A 486 -0.26 9.58 -14.48
N ARG A 487 -0.64 10.84 -14.72
CA ARG A 487 -1.47 11.64 -13.80
C ARG A 487 -2.80 10.94 -13.48
N GLU A 488 -3.45 10.37 -14.49
CA GLU A 488 -4.75 9.67 -14.39
C GLU A 488 -4.63 8.20 -13.94
N THR A 489 -3.41 7.67 -13.82
CA THR A 489 -3.16 6.26 -13.47
C THR A 489 -2.27 6.17 -12.24
N ALA A 490 -0.96 5.99 -12.42
CA ALA A 490 -0.02 5.78 -11.33
C ALA A 490 -0.01 6.92 -10.30
N TYR A 491 -0.31 8.16 -10.70
CA TYR A 491 -0.37 9.31 -9.78
C TYR A 491 -1.80 9.64 -9.28
N GLU A 492 -2.76 8.75 -9.53
CA GLU A 492 -4.13 8.76 -8.99
C GLU A 492 -4.51 7.35 -8.51
N ILE A 493 -3.75 6.85 -7.52
CA ILE A 493 -3.94 5.51 -6.95
C ILE A 493 -5.34 5.35 -6.32
N GLY A 494 -6.08 4.34 -6.79
CA GLY A 494 -7.41 3.95 -6.32
C GLY A 494 -7.45 2.74 -5.38
N SER A 495 -6.30 2.13 -5.03
CA SER A 495 -6.23 1.03 -4.07
C SER A 495 -6.73 1.47 -2.68
N ARG A 496 -7.45 0.59 -1.97
CA ARG A 496 -8.04 0.89 -0.65
C ARG A 496 -7.02 1.26 0.43
N ASP A 497 -5.88 0.56 0.47
CA ASP A 497 -4.77 0.80 1.39
C ASP A 497 -3.89 1.98 0.97
N GLY A 498 -4.09 2.46 -0.26
CA GLY A 498 -3.44 3.64 -0.82
C GLY A 498 -2.04 3.43 -1.36
N ARG A 499 -1.67 2.17 -1.65
CA ARG A 499 -0.33 1.79 -2.10
C ARG A 499 -0.35 1.42 -3.59
N PRO A 500 0.74 1.70 -4.33
CA PRO A 500 0.87 1.17 -5.69
C PRO A 500 1.03 -0.36 -5.66
N HIS A 501 0.61 -1.04 -6.73
CA HIS A 501 0.79 -2.49 -6.87
C HIS A 501 2.18 -2.85 -7.39
N ASP A 502 2.72 -3.96 -6.87
CA ASP A 502 3.99 -4.53 -7.29
C ASP A 502 3.81 -5.59 -8.40
N SER A 503 4.92 -6.23 -8.79
CA SER A 503 4.95 -7.26 -9.83
C SER A 503 4.64 -8.63 -9.22
N ILE A 504 3.70 -9.39 -9.77
CA ILE A 504 3.47 -10.79 -9.33
C ILE A 504 4.61 -11.69 -9.79
N PHE A 505 5.43 -11.27 -10.75
CA PHE A 505 6.67 -11.97 -11.08
C PHE A 505 7.61 -12.10 -9.87
N ALA A 506 7.56 -11.17 -8.92
CA ALA A 506 8.35 -11.23 -7.70
C ALA A 506 7.72 -12.08 -6.57
N ALA A 507 6.51 -12.60 -6.76
CA ALA A 507 5.86 -13.45 -5.76
C ALA A 507 6.56 -14.81 -5.65
N ARG A 508 6.52 -15.39 -4.45
CA ARG A 508 6.67 -16.86 -4.34
C ARG A 508 5.59 -17.50 -5.22
N PRO A 509 5.97 -18.37 -6.18
CA PRO A 509 5.01 -18.84 -7.17
C PRO A 509 3.79 -19.54 -6.56
N SER A 510 2.62 -19.10 -7.02
CA SER A 510 1.32 -19.67 -6.70
C SER A 510 0.29 -19.20 -7.73
N LEU A 511 -0.59 -20.08 -8.19
CA LEU A 511 -1.74 -19.72 -9.02
C LEU A 511 -2.73 -18.77 -8.31
N THR A 512 -2.64 -18.66 -6.98
CA THR A 512 -3.49 -17.78 -6.16
C THR A 512 -2.77 -16.52 -5.69
N ALA A 513 -1.53 -16.28 -6.12
CA ALA A 513 -0.82 -15.04 -5.77
C ALA A 513 -1.59 -13.81 -6.26
N ARG A 514 -1.68 -12.79 -5.41
CA ARG A 514 -2.37 -11.52 -5.72
C ARG A 514 -1.48 -10.31 -5.48
N SER A 515 -0.17 -10.49 -5.40
CA SER A 515 0.87 -9.46 -5.19
C SER A 515 2.24 -10.14 -5.17
N GLY A 516 3.32 -9.35 -5.24
CA GLY A 516 4.70 -9.82 -5.09
C GLY A 516 5.09 -10.22 -3.66
N THR A 517 4.35 -9.75 -2.65
CA THR A 517 4.56 -10.08 -1.23
C THR A 517 3.28 -9.99 -0.40
N HIS A 518 3.31 -10.50 0.83
CA HIS A 518 2.15 -10.56 1.72
C HIS A 518 1.62 -9.17 2.13
N TYR A 519 2.51 -8.22 2.47
CA TYR A 519 2.13 -6.87 2.94
C TYR A 519 2.09 -5.83 1.81
N ALA A 520 1.58 -6.23 0.64
CA ALA A 520 1.35 -5.36 -0.52
C ALA A 520 -0.15 -5.21 -0.79
N THR A 521 -0.52 -4.29 -1.68
CA THR A 521 -1.91 -4.18 -2.12
C THR A 521 -2.26 -5.41 -2.97
N HIS A 522 -3.43 -6.00 -2.76
CA HIS A 522 -3.87 -7.23 -3.44
C HIS A 522 -4.80 -6.98 -4.64
N MET A 523 -4.79 -5.74 -5.14
CA MET A 523 -5.56 -5.31 -6.29
C MET A 523 -4.74 -4.30 -7.10
N PRO A 524 -4.91 -4.23 -8.44
CA PRO A 524 -4.30 -3.18 -9.23
C PRO A 524 -4.72 -1.78 -8.72
N ALA A 525 -3.73 -0.92 -8.50
CA ALA A 525 -3.89 0.43 -7.99
C ALA A 525 -4.48 1.41 -9.04
N PHE A 526 -4.41 1.04 -10.31
CA PHE A 526 -4.91 1.78 -11.46
C PHE A 526 -5.21 0.81 -12.61
N ASP A 527 -5.91 1.26 -13.65
CA ASP A 527 -6.18 0.46 -14.84
C ASP A 527 -4.90 0.18 -15.66
N PRO A 528 -4.47 -1.10 -15.81
CA PRO A 528 -3.32 -1.46 -16.61
C PRO A 528 -3.37 -1.01 -18.07
N ALA A 529 -4.54 -1.07 -18.70
CA ALA A 529 -4.70 -0.70 -20.11
C ALA A 529 -4.59 0.83 -20.30
N ALA A 530 -5.12 1.63 -19.38
CA ALA A 530 -4.89 3.06 -19.38
C ALA A 530 -3.40 3.41 -19.20
N PHE A 531 -2.67 2.69 -18.33
CA PHE A 531 -1.24 2.92 -18.08
C PHE A 531 -0.38 2.72 -19.33
N ASP A 532 -0.72 1.76 -20.19
CA ASP A 532 -0.02 1.52 -21.46
C ASP A 532 0.04 2.76 -22.35
N THR A 533 -0.95 3.66 -22.26
CA THR A 533 -0.94 4.95 -22.97
C THR A 533 0.28 5.78 -22.57
N ALA A 534 0.66 5.77 -21.29
CA ALA A 534 1.84 6.47 -20.81
C ALA A 534 3.13 5.89 -21.40
N PHE A 535 3.24 4.55 -21.40
CA PHE A 535 4.40 3.86 -21.93
C PHE A 535 4.57 4.09 -23.44
N ALA A 536 3.50 3.92 -24.22
CA ALA A 536 3.50 4.16 -25.65
C ALA A 536 3.85 5.62 -25.99
N ALA A 537 3.28 6.59 -25.28
CA ALA A 537 3.59 8.00 -25.47
C ALA A 537 5.06 8.31 -25.12
N LEU A 538 5.61 7.78 -24.02
CA LEU A 538 7.01 8.03 -23.69
C LEU A 538 7.98 7.43 -24.73
N LEU A 539 7.64 6.27 -25.30
CA LEU A 539 8.36 5.70 -26.44
C LEU A 539 8.27 6.60 -27.70
N GLY A 540 7.16 7.32 -27.86
CA GLY A 540 6.90 8.25 -28.96
C GLY A 540 7.67 9.58 -28.92
N VAL A 541 8.23 9.98 -27.76
CA VAL A 541 9.00 11.23 -27.58
C VAL A 541 10.05 11.38 -28.67
N ARG A 542 10.25 12.57 -29.24
CA ARG A 542 11.23 12.76 -30.35
C ARG A 542 12.66 12.44 -29.93
N ALA A 543 13.45 11.90 -30.86
CA ALA A 543 14.84 11.47 -30.64
C ALA A 543 15.73 12.52 -29.94
N ALA A 544 15.53 13.82 -30.22
CA ALA A 544 16.29 14.92 -29.61
C ALA A 544 16.16 15.00 -28.08
N PHE A 545 15.08 14.46 -27.48
CA PHE A 545 14.83 14.48 -26.04
C PHE A 545 15.15 13.14 -25.35
N ARG A 546 15.61 12.14 -26.10
CA ARG A 546 15.84 10.77 -25.59
C ARG A 546 17.22 10.56 -24.94
N GLY A 547 18.13 11.52 -25.08
CA GLY A 547 19.53 11.39 -24.63
C GLY A 547 19.74 11.54 -23.13
N SER A 548 18.77 12.12 -22.40
CA SER A 548 18.93 12.40 -20.98
C SER A 548 18.92 11.12 -20.13
N ASP A 549 19.55 11.18 -18.97
CA ASP A 549 19.45 10.13 -17.94
C ASP A 549 18.00 10.01 -17.44
N ALA A 550 17.31 11.15 -17.30
CA ALA A 550 15.88 11.24 -17.00
C ALA A 550 15.00 10.41 -17.94
N TYR A 551 15.16 10.56 -19.25
CA TYR A 551 14.38 9.81 -20.23
C TYR A 551 14.65 8.30 -20.14
N ARG A 552 15.92 7.91 -20.06
CA ARG A 552 16.31 6.49 -19.98
C ARG A 552 15.80 5.83 -18.70
N HIS A 553 15.84 6.54 -17.58
CA HIS A 553 15.24 6.10 -16.32
C HIS A 553 13.73 5.86 -16.48
N ASP A 554 12.99 6.88 -16.90
CA ASP A 554 11.53 6.83 -16.93
C ASP A 554 11.04 5.80 -17.97
N LEU A 555 11.68 5.71 -19.14
CA LEU A 555 11.34 4.69 -20.13
C LEU A 555 11.61 3.27 -19.63
N THR A 556 12.67 3.10 -18.84
CA THR A 556 12.96 1.82 -18.16
C THR A 556 11.88 1.45 -17.15
N ASP A 557 11.50 2.38 -16.29
CA ASP A 557 10.49 2.14 -15.26
C ASP A 557 9.11 1.88 -15.85
N LEU A 558 8.71 2.64 -16.89
CA LEU A 558 7.42 2.46 -17.56
C LEU A 558 7.34 1.14 -18.34
N GLY A 559 8.39 0.77 -19.07
CA GLY A 559 8.42 -0.50 -19.81
C GLY A 559 8.36 -1.71 -18.89
N ARG A 560 9.09 -1.65 -17.76
CA ARG A 560 9.04 -2.68 -16.73
C ARG A 560 7.68 -2.73 -16.03
N GLN A 561 7.09 -1.59 -15.67
CA GLN A 561 5.75 -1.55 -15.07
C GLN A 561 4.68 -2.09 -16.05
N ALA A 562 4.82 -1.82 -17.35
CA ALA A 562 3.95 -2.41 -18.37
C ALA A 562 4.06 -3.95 -18.35
N LEU A 563 5.26 -4.53 -18.26
CA LEU A 563 5.44 -5.98 -18.12
C LEU A 563 4.85 -6.52 -16.80
N ALA A 564 5.11 -5.85 -15.68
CA ALA A 564 4.54 -6.21 -14.38
C ALA A 564 3.00 -6.22 -14.42
N ASN A 565 2.38 -5.27 -15.11
CA ASN A 565 0.94 -5.25 -15.29
C ASN A 565 0.38 -6.51 -15.99
N ARG A 566 1.17 -7.17 -16.86
CA ARG A 566 0.73 -8.43 -17.52
C ARG A 566 0.72 -9.60 -16.56
N SER A 567 1.55 -9.60 -15.50
CA SER A 567 1.49 -10.65 -14.47
C SER A 567 0.12 -10.69 -13.80
N TRP A 568 -0.49 -9.52 -13.55
CA TRP A 568 -1.84 -9.40 -12.99
C TRP A 568 -2.94 -9.88 -13.94
N GLN A 569 -2.76 -9.68 -15.24
CA GLN A 569 -3.74 -10.09 -16.26
C GLN A 569 -3.67 -11.59 -16.58
N LEU A 570 -2.47 -12.17 -16.60
CA LEU A 570 -2.24 -13.54 -17.05
C LEU A 570 -2.41 -14.58 -15.92
N LEU A 571 -2.10 -14.25 -14.67
CA LEU A 571 -2.15 -15.24 -13.59
C LEU A 571 -3.57 -15.80 -13.34
N PRO A 572 -4.66 -15.01 -13.34
CA PRO A 572 -6.01 -15.56 -13.25
C PRO A 572 -6.35 -16.52 -14.39
N GLN A 573 -5.84 -16.27 -15.60
CA GLN A 573 -6.05 -17.12 -16.77
C GLN A 573 -5.24 -18.43 -16.67
N LEU A 574 -4.00 -18.37 -16.17
CA LEU A 574 -3.19 -19.55 -15.85
C LEU A 574 -3.92 -20.44 -14.86
N ARG A 575 -4.47 -19.85 -13.79
CA ARG A 575 -5.25 -20.56 -12.78
C ARG A 575 -6.47 -21.23 -13.40
N THR A 576 -7.26 -20.51 -14.19
CA THR A 576 -8.45 -21.06 -14.86
C THR A 576 -8.10 -22.19 -15.83
N ALA A 577 -7.01 -22.08 -16.59
CA ALA A 577 -6.55 -23.15 -17.47
C ALA A 577 -6.18 -24.41 -16.67
N TYR A 578 -5.48 -24.25 -15.55
CA TYR A 578 -5.11 -25.34 -14.65
C TYR A 578 -6.34 -26.02 -14.02
N GLU A 579 -7.26 -25.24 -13.43
CA GLU A 579 -8.50 -25.74 -12.80
C GLU A 579 -9.39 -26.53 -13.76
N ARG A 580 -9.37 -26.17 -15.06
CA ARG A 580 -10.12 -26.86 -16.12
C ARG A 580 -9.37 -28.02 -16.75
N LYS A 581 -8.14 -28.29 -16.30
CA LYS A 581 -7.22 -29.26 -16.92
C LYS A 581 -7.00 -28.99 -18.42
N ASP A 582 -7.04 -27.72 -18.83
CA ASP A 582 -6.74 -27.29 -20.21
C ASP A 582 -5.22 -27.17 -20.39
N LEU A 583 -4.60 -28.32 -20.65
CA LEU A 583 -3.14 -28.44 -20.76
C LEU A 583 -2.56 -27.59 -21.90
N GLU A 584 -3.26 -27.45 -23.02
CA GLU A 584 -2.78 -26.67 -24.17
C GLU A 584 -2.73 -25.17 -23.84
N THR A 585 -3.82 -24.63 -23.31
CA THR A 585 -3.86 -23.22 -22.89
C THR A 585 -2.90 -22.96 -21.73
N PHE A 586 -2.79 -23.90 -20.77
CA PHE A 586 -1.85 -23.78 -19.66
C PHE A 586 -0.39 -23.69 -20.13
N ARG A 587 0.01 -24.53 -21.09
CA ARG A 587 1.34 -24.50 -21.73
C ARG A 587 1.60 -23.16 -22.42
N ALA A 588 0.64 -22.69 -23.23
CA ALA A 588 0.77 -21.44 -23.97
C ALA A 588 0.94 -20.22 -23.03
N LEU A 589 0.10 -20.15 -21.99
CA LEU A 589 0.18 -19.09 -20.98
C LEU A 589 1.47 -19.18 -20.14
N SER A 590 1.92 -20.38 -19.79
CA SER A 590 3.17 -20.58 -19.03
C SER A 590 4.39 -20.14 -19.83
N ALA A 591 4.43 -20.48 -21.13
CA ALA A 591 5.48 -20.03 -22.03
C ALA A 591 5.47 -18.50 -22.21
N LEU A 592 4.29 -17.88 -22.31
CA LEU A 592 4.17 -16.42 -22.36
C LEU A 592 4.66 -15.78 -21.05
N TRP A 593 4.23 -16.28 -19.89
CA TRP A 593 4.65 -15.82 -18.57
C TRP A 593 6.18 -15.77 -18.44
N LEU A 594 6.84 -16.89 -18.71
CA LEU A 594 8.31 -17.00 -18.60
C LEU A 594 9.04 -16.12 -19.62
N ARG A 595 8.48 -15.93 -20.81
CA ARG A 595 9.03 -15.01 -21.83
C ARG A 595 8.96 -13.56 -21.38
N LEU A 596 7.83 -13.14 -20.80
CA LEU A 596 7.65 -11.78 -20.28
C LEU A 596 8.55 -11.51 -19.08
N MET A 597 8.77 -12.50 -18.21
CA MET A 597 9.75 -12.38 -17.12
C MET A 597 11.18 -12.14 -17.64
N ARG A 598 11.62 -12.89 -18.65
CA ARG A 598 12.94 -12.66 -19.30
C ARG A 598 13.03 -11.27 -19.92
N LEU A 599 11.96 -10.82 -20.57
CA LEU A 599 11.91 -9.49 -21.16
C LEU A 599 11.89 -8.38 -20.09
N SER A 600 11.33 -8.65 -18.90
CA SER A 600 11.40 -7.75 -17.74
C SER A 600 12.82 -7.63 -17.20
N ASP A 601 13.56 -8.74 -17.13
CA ASP A 601 14.99 -8.74 -16.79
C ASP A 601 15.82 -7.95 -17.82
N ASP A 602 15.57 -8.13 -19.13
CA ASP A 602 16.19 -7.33 -20.19
C ASP A 602 15.89 -5.82 -20.04
N MET A 603 14.62 -5.47 -19.77
CA MET A 603 14.16 -4.09 -19.65
C MET A 603 14.81 -3.39 -18.46
N THR A 604 14.85 -4.06 -17.31
CA THR A 604 15.52 -3.55 -16.10
C THR A 604 17.03 -3.41 -16.29
N GLY A 605 17.63 -4.18 -17.21
CA GLY A 605 19.03 -4.06 -17.61
C GLY A 605 19.39 -2.74 -18.33
N ALA A 606 18.41 -1.89 -18.64
CA ALA A 606 18.61 -0.68 -19.44
C ALA A 606 19.04 0.56 -18.63
N HIS A 607 18.96 0.52 -17.30
CA HIS A 607 19.30 1.68 -16.47
C HIS A 607 19.88 1.27 -15.10
N HIS A 608 20.91 1.99 -14.64
CA HIS A 608 21.71 1.63 -13.46
C HIS A 608 20.91 1.51 -12.15
N ARG A 609 19.77 2.21 -12.05
CA ARG A 609 18.85 2.19 -10.89
C ARG A 609 18.05 0.89 -10.75
N PHE A 610 18.10 0.01 -11.76
CA PHE A 610 17.36 -1.25 -11.81
C PHE A 610 18.28 -2.46 -11.93
N LEU A 611 19.53 -2.34 -11.48
CA LEU A 611 20.53 -3.40 -11.52
C LEU A 611 20.78 -3.94 -10.11
N LEU A 612 20.89 -5.26 -9.97
CA LEU A 612 21.31 -5.90 -8.71
C LEU A 612 22.81 -5.67 -8.42
N GLY A 613 23.64 -5.53 -9.46
CA GLY A 613 25.10 -5.41 -9.32
C GLY A 613 25.58 -4.28 -8.40
N PRO A 614 25.14 -3.02 -8.58
CA PRO A 614 25.54 -1.91 -7.71
C PRO A 614 25.18 -2.16 -6.23
N TRP A 615 24.01 -2.73 -5.95
CA TRP A 615 23.57 -3.05 -4.59
C TRP A 615 24.53 -4.02 -3.87
N LEU A 616 24.94 -5.10 -4.56
CA LEU A 616 25.86 -6.08 -4.01
C LEU A 616 27.30 -5.56 -3.94
N ALA A 617 27.72 -4.76 -4.94
CA ALA A 617 29.03 -4.15 -4.96
C ALA A 617 29.22 -3.16 -3.80
N ASP A 618 28.19 -2.37 -3.47
CA ASP A 618 28.18 -1.46 -2.32
C ASP A 618 28.40 -2.25 -1.01
N ALA A 619 27.68 -3.37 -0.84
CA ALA A 619 27.83 -4.23 0.34
C ALA A 619 29.25 -4.79 0.48
N ARG A 620 29.81 -5.34 -0.60
CA ARG A 620 31.18 -5.88 -0.58
C ARG A 620 32.23 -4.82 -0.27
N ARG A 621 32.14 -3.62 -0.86
CA ARG A 621 33.12 -2.53 -0.63
C ARG A 621 33.17 -2.05 0.82
N MET A 622 32.10 -2.28 1.56
CA MET A 622 32.00 -1.86 2.95
C MET A 622 32.78 -2.79 3.91
N GLY A 623 33.07 -4.03 3.51
CA GLY A 623 33.84 -4.99 4.29
C GLY A 623 35.30 -4.58 4.49
N SER A 624 35.86 -4.93 5.64
CA SER A 624 37.27 -4.74 6.02
C SER A 624 38.18 -5.88 5.51
N ASP A 625 37.61 -7.07 5.34
CA ASP A 625 38.25 -8.24 4.74
C ASP A 625 37.25 -9.01 3.87
N GLU A 626 37.72 -10.04 3.17
CA GLU A 626 36.90 -10.84 2.25
C GLU A 626 35.75 -11.56 2.98
N ALA A 627 35.97 -12.01 4.22
CA ALA A 627 34.94 -12.71 4.99
C ALA A 627 33.83 -11.76 5.42
N GLU A 628 34.17 -10.52 5.81
CA GLU A 628 33.19 -9.48 6.08
C GLU A 628 32.48 -9.03 4.80
N SER A 629 33.18 -8.82 3.69
CA SER A 629 32.56 -8.51 2.39
C SER A 629 31.53 -9.57 1.99
N ASP A 630 31.85 -10.85 2.18
CA ASP A 630 30.96 -11.97 1.93
C ASP A 630 29.73 -11.99 2.84
N ARG A 631 29.89 -11.71 4.14
CA ARG A 631 28.76 -11.59 5.07
C ARG A 631 27.86 -10.41 4.72
N LEU A 632 28.44 -9.25 4.38
CA LEU A 632 27.67 -8.07 4.00
C LEU A 632 26.91 -8.31 2.69
N GLU A 633 27.52 -8.93 1.68
CA GLU A 633 26.83 -9.34 0.46
C GLU A 633 25.65 -10.28 0.76
N GLN A 634 25.86 -11.29 1.63
CA GLN A 634 24.78 -12.19 2.05
C GLN A 634 23.62 -11.41 2.67
N THR A 635 23.88 -10.53 3.63
CA THR A 635 22.82 -9.73 4.25
C THR A 635 22.11 -8.79 3.27
N ALA A 636 22.81 -8.30 2.24
CA ALA A 636 22.25 -7.50 1.16
C ALA A 636 21.30 -8.32 0.27
N ARG A 637 21.65 -9.58 -0.05
CA ARG A 637 20.80 -10.53 -0.76
C ARG A 637 19.59 -10.94 0.07
N THR A 638 19.82 -11.28 1.32
CA THR A 638 18.77 -11.67 2.29
C THR A 638 17.70 -10.59 2.39
N LEU A 639 18.08 -9.33 2.60
CA LEU A 639 17.11 -8.25 2.81
C LEU A 639 16.07 -8.12 1.68
N ILE A 640 16.49 -8.26 0.42
CA ILE A 640 15.62 -8.10 -0.76
C ILE A 640 14.91 -9.40 -1.18
N THR A 641 15.16 -10.52 -0.49
CA THR A 641 14.57 -11.84 -0.76
C THR A 641 13.87 -12.40 0.48
N THR A 642 14.51 -13.28 1.27
CA THR A 642 13.90 -13.91 2.45
C THR A 642 13.68 -12.93 3.62
N TRP A 643 14.24 -11.74 3.53
CA TRP A 643 14.31 -10.68 4.53
C TRP A 643 15.16 -11.03 5.75
N ALA A 644 14.95 -12.21 6.35
CA ALA A 644 15.84 -12.82 7.34
C ALA A 644 15.71 -14.35 7.27
N ASP A 645 15.83 -15.03 8.41
CA ASP A 645 15.76 -16.49 8.51
C ASP A 645 14.31 -17.01 8.40
N ARG A 646 14.14 -18.33 8.33
CA ARG A 646 12.83 -18.98 8.09
C ARG A 646 11.68 -18.47 8.98
N PRO A 647 11.85 -18.30 10.31
CA PRO A 647 10.77 -17.80 11.15
C PRO A 647 10.24 -16.43 10.70
N THR A 648 11.09 -15.62 10.09
CA THR A 648 10.75 -14.29 9.56
C THR A 648 10.23 -14.34 8.14
N ALA A 649 10.89 -15.11 7.27
CA ALA A 649 10.47 -15.28 5.89
C ALA A 649 9.07 -15.89 5.79
N ASP A 650 8.84 -17.00 6.49
CA ASP A 650 7.61 -17.79 6.44
C ASP A 650 6.62 -17.36 7.54
N GLY A 651 7.06 -17.39 8.81
CA GLY A 651 6.20 -17.10 9.95
C GLY A 651 5.81 -15.62 10.06
N GLY A 652 6.80 -14.74 9.94
CA GLY A 652 6.64 -13.28 9.87
C GLY A 652 6.14 -12.77 8.53
N ARG A 653 6.05 -13.65 7.51
CA ARG A 653 5.58 -13.33 6.15
C ARG A 653 6.35 -12.20 5.47
N LEU A 654 7.64 -12.06 5.76
CA LEU A 654 8.50 -11.04 5.18
C LEU A 654 9.24 -11.49 3.91
N ALA A 655 9.05 -12.73 3.46
CA ALA A 655 9.57 -13.15 2.16
C ALA A 655 9.09 -12.19 1.04
N ASN A 656 10.06 -11.71 0.26
CA ASN A 656 9.91 -10.75 -0.81
C ASN A 656 9.28 -9.40 -0.38
N TYR A 657 9.27 -9.06 0.92
CA TYR A 657 8.73 -7.77 1.40
C TYR A 657 9.38 -6.57 0.69
N ALA A 658 10.70 -6.68 0.50
CA ALA A 658 11.55 -5.69 -0.15
C ALA A 658 11.89 -6.05 -1.62
N ASN A 659 10.99 -6.80 -2.29
CA ASN A 659 11.22 -7.30 -3.63
C ASN A 659 11.67 -6.21 -4.61
N ARG A 660 12.53 -6.59 -5.56
CA ARG A 660 13.00 -5.70 -6.61
C ARG A 660 12.75 -6.28 -7.97
N ASP A 661 12.40 -5.38 -8.86
CA ASP A 661 12.19 -5.67 -10.25
C ASP A 661 13.49 -5.19 -10.92
N TRP A 662 14.57 -5.95 -10.64
CA TRP A 662 15.97 -5.65 -10.98
C TRP A 662 16.57 -6.71 -11.89
N ASN A 663 17.42 -6.26 -12.81
CA ASN A 663 18.20 -7.13 -13.67
C ASN A 663 19.11 -8.01 -12.82
N GLY A 664 19.09 -9.31 -13.10
CA GLY A 664 19.75 -10.34 -12.30
C GLY A 664 18.84 -10.92 -11.22
N LEU A 665 18.08 -10.11 -10.47
CA LEU A 665 17.15 -10.62 -9.47
C LEU A 665 15.92 -11.28 -10.12
N ILE A 666 15.35 -10.67 -11.15
CA ILE A 666 14.26 -11.28 -11.91
C ILE A 666 14.77 -12.56 -12.60
N GLY A 667 15.90 -12.47 -13.32
CA GLY A 667 16.45 -13.54 -14.12
C GLY A 667 16.94 -14.76 -13.34
N ASP A 668 17.61 -14.56 -12.21
CA ASP A 668 18.33 -15.63 -11.50
C ASP A 668 17.66 -16.05 -10.18
N PHE A 669 16.74 -15.24 -9.62
CA PHE A 669 16.02 -15.60 -8.39
C PHE A 669 14.55 -15.94 -8.68
N HIS A 670 13.78 -15.02 -9.28
CA HIS A 670 12.35 -15.22 -9.46
C HIS A 670 11.98 -16.12 -10.65
N LEU A 671 12.64 -15.95 -11.80
CA LEU A 671 12.35 -16.72 -13.02
C LEU A 671 12.56 -18.24 -12.83
N PRO A 672 13.62 -18.73 -12.16
CA PRO A 672 13.78 -20.15 -11.90
C PRO A 672 12.69 -20.73 -11.00
N GLN A 673 12.22 -19.96 -10.00
CA GLN A 673 11.12 -20.37 -9.12
C GLN A 673 9.82 -20.56 -9.92
N TRP A 674 9.43 -19.55 -10.70
CA TRP A 674 8.22 -19.62 -11.53
C TRP A 674 8.31 -20.72 -12.57
N ARG A 675 9.48 -20.93 -13.18
CA ARG A 675 9.69 -22.03 -14.13
C ARG A 675 9.45 -23.38 -13.46
N SER A 676 10.10 -23.64 -12.32
CA SER A 676 9.95 -24.91 -11.62
C SER A 676 8.52 -25.16 -11.17
N TYR A 677 7.81 -24.12 -10.74
CA TYR A 677 6.39 -24.21 -10.37
C TYR A 677 5.50 -24.55 -11.56
N LEU A 678 5.62 -23.80 -12.66
CA LEU A 678 4.78 -24.01 -13.85
C LEU A 678 5.06 -25.35 -14.54
N GLU A 679 6.32 -25.79 -14.61
CA GLU A 679 6.69 -27.10 -15.15
C GLU A 679 6.11 -28.24 -14.30
N GLU A 680 6.13 -28.11 -12.96
CA GLU A 680 5.53 -29.11 -12.09
C GLU A 680 4.00 -29.18 -12.25
N LEU A 681 3.33 -28.03 -12.34
CA LEU A 681 1.89 -27.98 -12.60
C LEU A 681 1.54 -28.58 -13.96
N GLU A 682 2.34 -28.30 -14.99
CA GLU A 682 2.15 -28.89 -16.32
C GLU A 682 2.29 -30.42 -16.28
N ASN A 683 3.34 -30.93 -15.64
CA ASN A 683 3.57 -32.37 -15.50
C ASN A 683 2.45 -33.04 -14.71
N ALA A 684 2.02 -32.42 -13.61
CA ALA A 684 0.92 -32.90 -12.79
C ALA A 684 -0.39 -33.02 -13.58
N LEU A 685 -0.70 -32.02 -14.42
CA LEU A 685 -1.85 -32.08 -15.34
C LEU A 685 -1.70 -33.20 -16.38
N ALA A 686 -0.52 -33.35 -16.97
CA ALA A 686 -0.28 -34.35 -18.02
C ALA A 686 -0.36 -35.79 -17.49
N GLU A 687 0.01 -35.99 -16.22
CA GLU A 687 0.04 -37.27 -15.52
C GLU A 687 -1.23 -37.54 -14.68
N ASP A 688 -2.19 -36.60 -14.65
CA ASP A 688 -3.40 -36.61 -13.81
C ASP A 688 -3.11 -36.90 -12.33
N ARG A 689 -2.15 -36.17 -11.78
CA ARG A 689 -1.75 -36.25 -10.36
C ARG A 689 -1.81 -34.88 -9.69
N GLU A 690 -1.78 -34.88 -8.36
CA GLU A 690 -1.57 -33.66 -7.61
C GLU A 690 -0.12 -33.16 -7.76
N PRO A 691 0.11 -31.84 -7.83
CA PRO A 691 1.44 -31.27 -7.87
C PRO A 691 2.11 -31.39 -6.49
N ARG A 692 3.44 -31.52 -6.46
CA ARG A 692 4.18 -31.49 -5.20
C ARG A 692 4.07 -30.13 -4.51
N ALA A 693 4.20 -30.15 -3.18
CA ALA A 693 4.39 -28.93 -2.42
C ALA A 693 5.77 -28.30 -2.69
N PHE A 694 5.85 -26.98 -2.55
CA PHE A 694 7.10 -26.22 -2.65
C PHE A 694 7.45 -25.63 -1.28
N ASP A 695 8.63 -25.98 -0.78
CA ASP A 695 9.28 -25.25 0.30
C ASP A 695 10.16 -24.16 -0.31
N TRP A 696 9.57 -22.99 -0.54
CA TRP A 696 10.27 -21.88 -1.21
C TRP A 696 11.48 -21.39 -0.44
N TYR A 697 11.44 -21.36 0.90
CA TYR A 697 12.60 -20.93 1.68
C TYR A 697 13.82 -21.83 1.45
N ALA A 698 13.61 -23.15 1.30
CA ALA A 698 14.71 -24.07 1.00
C ALA A 698 15.37 -23.83 -0.38
N VAL A 699 14.67 -23.15 -1.29
CA VAL A 699 15.20 -22.71 -2.60
C VAL A 699 15.85 -21.33 -2.50
N GLU A 700 15.27 -20.43 -1.74
CA GLU A 700 15.67 -19.02 -1.65
C GLU A 700 16.92 -18.81 -0.79
N GLU A 701 17.00 -19.51 0.33
CA GLU A 701 18.06 -19.32 1.32
C GLU A 701 19.46 -19.62 0.75
N PRO A 702 19.68 -20.70 -0.02
CA PRO A 702 20.96 -20.94 -0.70
C PRO A 702 21.40 -19.79 -1.62
N TRP A 703 20.47 -19.15 -2.33
CA TRP A 703 20.77 -18.03 -3.24
C TRP A 703 21.40 -16.85 -2.50
N THR A 704 21.02 -16.63 -1.23
CA THR A 704 21.62 -15.57 -0.40
C THR A 704 23.11 -15.79 -0.13
N ARG A 705 23.60 -17.03 -0.25
CA ARG A 705 25.00 -17.40 -0.05
C ARG A 705 25.79 -17.48 -1.35
N GLU A 706 25.16 -17.28 -2.49
CA GLU A 706 25.85 -17.26 -3.78
C GLU A 706 26.78 -16.04 -3.89
N ARG A 707 27.72 -16.13 -4.84
CA ARG A 707 28.75 -15.12 -5.11
C ARG A 707 28.79 -14.71 -6.58
N GLN A 708 27.71 -14.97 -7.31
CA GLN A 708 27.60 -14.57 -8.70
C GLN A 708 27.69 -13.05 -8.81
N ARG A 709 28.56 -12.58 -9.71
CA ARG A 709 28.72 -11.15 -10.01
C ARG A 709 27.67 -10.72 -11.01
N TYR A 710 27.11 -9.54 -10.79
CA TYR A 710 26.10 -8.92 -11.64
C TYR A 710 26.63 -7.63 -12.29
N PRO A 711 26.10 -7.21 -13.44
CA PRO A 711 26.50 -5.97 -14.08
C PRO A 711 26.29 -4.73 -13.19
N GLU A 712 27.32 -3.89 -13.06
CA GLU A 712 27.24 -2.60 -12.37
C GLU A 712 26.87 -1.43 -13.30
N ARG A 713 26.75 -1.71 -14.61
CA ARG A 713 26.38 -0.74 -15.65
C ARG A 713 25.28 -1.32 -16.53
N PRO A 714 24.44 -0.47 -17.17
CA PRO A 714 23.40 -0.94 -18.08
C PRO A 714 23.96 -1.87 -19.15
N VAL A 715 23.26 -2.97 -19.39
CA VAL A 715 23.62 -4.02 -20.36
C VAL A 715 22.75 -3.99 -21.61
N THR A 716 21.68 -3.19 -21.61
CA THR A 716 20.81 -2.97 -22.75
C THR A 716 20.57 -1.48 -23.01
N ASP A 717 20.02 -1.14 -24.18
CA ASP A 717 19.62 0.22 -24.53
C ASP A 717 18.13 0.42 -24.21
N ALA A 718 17.80 1.45 -23.41
CA ALA A 718 16.44 1.69 -22.94
C ALA A 718 15.42 1.83 -24.07
N PHE A 719 15.73 2.57 -25.14
CA PHE A 719 14.80 2.79 -26.24
C PHE A 719 14.57 1.51 -27.06
N ARG A 720 15.65 0.81 -27.41
CA ARG A 720 15.58 -0.43 -28.19
C ARG A 720 14.84 -1.53 -27.42
N THR A 721 15.14 -1.69 -26.13
CA THR A 721 14.48 -2.70 -25.30
C THR A 721 13.02 -2.34 -25.04
N ALA A 722 12.71 -1.06 -24.77
CA ALA A 722 11.32 -0.61 -24.64
C ALA A 722 10.51 -0.83 -25.93
N ARG A 723 11.11 -0.65 -27.11
CA ARG A 723 10.44 -0.98 -28.37
C ARG A 723 10.15 -2.48 -28.49
N ARG A 724 11.09 -3.34 -28.09
CA ARG A 724 10.84 -4.80 -28.03
C ARG A 724 9.70 -5.12 -27.07
N VAL A 725 9.70 -4.52 -25.87
CA VAL A 725 8.61 -4.65 -24.89
C VAL A 725 7.27 -4.22 -25.50
N HIS A 726 7.22 -3.05 -26.12
CA HIS A 726 6.03 -2.55 -26.79
C HIS A 726 5.52 -3.54 -27.85
N ASP A 727 6.40 -4.00 -28.75
CA ASP A 727 6.02 -4.88 -29.86
C ASP A 727 5.53 -6.25 -29.37
N GLU A 728 6.21 -6.84 -28.38
CA GLU A 728 5.81 -8.10 -27.75
C GLU A 728 4.46 -7.96 -27.02
N LEU A 729 4.28 -6.89 -26.24
CA LEU A 729 3.04 -6.66 -25.50
C LEU A 729 1.88 -6.26 -26.41
N ALA A 730 2.13 -5.53 -27.51
CA ALA A 730 1.10 -5.19 -28.49
C ALA A 730 0.55 -6.45 -29.19
N ARG A 731 1.40 -7.46 -29.40
CA ARG A 731 1.05 -8.72 -30.08
C ARG A 731 0.71 -9.87 -29.13
N ALA A 732 0.90 -9.69 -27.83
CA ALA A 732 0.69 -10.77 -26.87
C ALA A 732 -0.77 -11.25 -26.88
N PRO A 733 -1.00 -12.58 -26.96
CA PRO A 733 -2.33 -13.16 -26.85
C PRO A 733 -2.87 -13.04 -25.43
N TYR A 734 -4.11 -13.48 -25.20
CA TYR A 734 -4.74 -13.54 -23.87
C TYR A 734 -4.90 -12.18 -23.15
N GLN A 735 -4.96 -11.07 -23.90
CA GLN A 735 -5.22 -9.73 -23.36
C GLN A 735 -6.70 -9.35 -23.45
N GLY A 736 -7.56 -10.17 -22.86
CA GLY A 736 -9.00 -9.95 -22.86
C GLY A 736 -9.67 -10.52 -21.62
N ILE A 737 -10.59 -9.75 -21.04
CA ILE A 737 -11.45 -10.19 -19.92
C ILE A 737 -12.89 -10.23 -20.43
N VAL A 738 -13.60 -11.31 -20.11
CA VAL A 738 -15.03 -11.45 -20.42
C VAL A 738 -15.80 -11.47 -19.10
N THR A 739 -16.82 -10.62 -18.99
CA THR A 739 -17.79 -10.68 -17.90
C THR A 739 -19.16 -11.01 -18.49
N VAL A 740 -19.92 -11.84 -17.79
CA VAL A 740 -21.25 -12.30 -18.24
C VAL A 740 -22.29 -11.91 -17.20
N SER A 741 -23.40 -11.35 -17.67
CA SER A 741 -24.54 -10.93 -16.84
C SER A 741 -25.85 -11.27 -17.53
N ALA A 742 -26.91 -11.55 -16.76
CA ALA A 742 -28.25 -11.82 -17.28
C ALA A 742 -29.28 -10.92 -16.58
N ASP A 743 -30.27 -10.44 -17.34
CA ASP A 743 -31.36 -9.61 -16.82
C ASP A 743 -32.72 -10.03 -17.44
N PRO A 744 -33.68 -10.55 -16.63
CA PRO A 744 -33.54 -10.87 -15.21
C PRO A 744 -32.57 -12.05 -14.98
N ALA A 745 -31.88 -12.08 -13.84
CA ALA A 745 -30.89 -13.10 -13.52
C ALA A 745 -31.49 -14.50 -13.24
N ALA A 746 -32.76 -14.56 -12.81
CA ALA A 746 -33.56 -15.78 -12.78
C ALA A 746 -34.75 -15.64 -13.74
N ILE A 747 -35.00 -16.67 -14.54
CA ILE A 747 -35.99 -16.64 -15.62
C ILE A 747 -37.27 -17.31 -15.12
N PRO A 748 -38.45 -16.67 -15.21
CA PRO A 748 -39.70 -17.38 -14.93
C PRO A 748 -39.94 -18.49 -15.97
N PRO A 749 -40.63 -19.59 -15.62
CA PRO A 749 -41.01 -20.63 -16.59
C PRO A 749 -41.74 -20.04 -17.81
N GLY A 750 -41.29 -20.37 -19.02
CA GLY A 750 -41.79 -19.79 -20.27
C GLY A 750 -41.44 -18.32 -20.52
N GLY A 751 -40.68 -17.69 -19.62
CA GLY A 751 -40.16 -16.32 -19.76
C GLY A 751 -38.86 -16.25 -20.55
N GLY A 752 -38.18 -15.11 -20.49
CA GLY A 752 -36.86 -14.95 -21.10
C GLY A 752 -35.97 -13.95 -20.37
N THR A 753 -34.68 -13.98 -20.70
CA THR A 753 -33.64 -13.10 -20.16
C THR A 753 -32.72 -12.60 -21.27
N ASP A 754 -32.16 -11.41 -21.07
CA ASP A 754 -31.12 -10.89 -21.93
C ASP A 754 -29.74 -11.26 -21.33
N LEU A 755 -29.10 -12.27 -21.91
CA LEU A 755 -27.75 -12.69 -21.55
C LEU A 755 -26.75 -11.78 -22.28
N THR A 756 -25.92 -11.06 -21.54
CA THR A 756 -24.90 -10.15 -22.08
C THR A 756 -23.50 -10.64 -21.70
N ALA A 757 -22.65 -10.87 -22.71
CA ALA A 757 -21.21 -11.02 -22.52
C ALA A 757 -20.49 -9.72 -22.90
N ALA A 758 -19.79 -9.11 -21.96
CA ALA A 758 -18.96 -7.95 -22.18
C ALA A 758 -17.49 -8.37 -22.27
N PHE A 759 -16.85 -8.09 -23.40
CA PHE A 759 -15.41 -8.26 -23.59
C PHE A 759 -14.71 -6.92 -23.39
N ARG A 760 -13.66 -6.93 -22.57
CA ARG A 760 -12.75 -5.81 -22.37
C ARG A 760 -11.38 -6.17 -22.92
N ASN A 761 -10.89 -5.35 -23.85
CA ASN A 761 -9.52 -5.43 -24.34
C ASN A 761 -8.58 -4.86 -23.26
N THR A 762 -7.81 -5.72 -22.60
CA THR A 762 -6.87 -5.29 -21.55
C THR A 762 -5.51 -4.85 -22.10
N ASN A 763 -5.32 -4.92 -23.42
CA ASN A 763 -4.17 -4.37 -24.12
C ASN A 763 -4.43 -2.89 -24.41
N GLY A 764 -3.64 -1.99 -23.80
CA GLY A 764 -3.69 -0.56 -24.09
C GLY A 764 -2.77 -0.10 -25.22
N LEU A 765 -1.99 -1.02 -25.83
CA LEU A 765 -1.05 -0.72 -26.91
C LEU A 765 -1.61 -1.03 -28.29
N ALA A 766 -2.55 -1.96 -28.42
CA ALA A 766 -3.11 -2.38 -29.70
C ALA A 766 -4.61 -2.69 -29.63
N PRO A 767 -5.37 -2.39 -30.71
CA PRO A 767 -6.74 -2.88 -30.86
C PRO A 767 -6.74 -4.39 -31.15
N THR A 768 -7.88 -5.03 -30.91
CA THR A 768 -8.10 -6.42 -31.32
C THR A 768 -8.36 -6.55 -32.83
N GLY A 769 -8.33 -7.78 -33.35
CA GLY A 769 -9.11 -8.17 -34.52
C GLY A 769 -10.62 -8.22 -34.20
N SER A 770 -11.43 -8.82 -35.07
CA SER A 770 -12.84 -9.08 -34.74
C SER A 770 -12.96 -9.99 -33.51
N VAL A 771 -13.93 -9.72 -32.64
CA VAL A 771 -14.19 -10.54 -31.45
C VAL A 771 -15.45 -11.36 -31.70
N GLY A 772 -15.30 -12.69 -31.78
CA GLY A 772 -16.42 -13.61 -32.01
C GLY A 772 -16.90 -14.23 -30.71
N PHE A 773 -18.21 -14.24 -30.48
CA PHE A 773 -18.86 -14.89 -29.34
C PHE A 773 -19.80 -15.98 -29.82
N THR A 774 -19.61 -17.20 -29.32
CA THR A 774 -20.48 -18.34 -29.61
C THR A 774 -21.09 -18.84 -28.30
N LEU A 775 -22.40 -18.73 -28.17
CA LEU A 775 -23.17 -19.27 -27.05
C LEU A 775 -23.64 -20.69 -27.41
N THR A 776 -23.49 -21.61 -26.46
CA THR A 776 -23.89 -23.02 -26.60
C THR A 776 -24.46 -23.56 -25.30
N GLY A 777 -25.24 -24.63 -25.38
CA GLY A 777 -25.75 -25.38 -24.21
C GLY A 777 -27.19 -25.06 -23.81
N LEU A 778 -27.81 -24.01 -24.37
CA LEU A 778 -29.19 -23.64 -24.05
C LEU A 778 -30.21 -24.21 -25.06
N PRO A 779 -31.48 -24.44 -24.64
CA PRO A 779 -32.52 -24.99 -25.51
C PRO A 779 -32.92 -24.01 -26.63
N GLY A 780 -32.97 -24.49 -27.87
CA GLY A 780 -33.47 -23.71 -29.02
C GLY A 780 -32.46 -22.73 -29.63
N GLU A 781 -31.18 -22.83 -29.29
CA GLU A 781 -30.15 -21.93 -29.83
C GLU A 781 -29.76 -22.26 -31.29
N PRO A 782 -29.58 -21.24 -32.16
CA PRO A 782 -29.07 -21.45 -33.50
C PRO A 782 -27.55 -21.72 -33.57
N GLY A 783 -26.81 -21.62 -32.47
CA GLY A 783 -25.33 -21.72 -32.48
C GLY A 783 -24.62 -20.57 -33.23
N GLU A 784 -25.33 -19.47 -33.45
CA GLU A 784 -24.83 -18.33 -34.24
C GLU A 784 -23.75 -17.56 -33.48
N THR A 785 -22.67 -17.21 -34.20
CA THR A 785 -21.56 -16.44 -33.64
C THR A 785 -21.82 -14.96 -33.82
N ILE A 786 -22.01 -14.23 -32.72
CA ILE A 786 -22.05 -12.76 -32.74
C ILE A 786 -20.63 -12.25 -32.91
N THR A 787 -20.35 -11.56 -34.00
CA THR A 787 -19.02 -10.99 -34.28
C THR A 787 -19.04 -9.48 -34.09
N LEU A 788 -18.22 -8.99 -33.16
CA LEU A 788 -17.99 -7.57 -32.97
C LEU A 788 -16.88 -7.07 -33.92
N PRO A 789 -16.96 -5.80 -34.35
CA PRO A 789 -15.83 -5.16 -35.01
C PRO A 789 -14.60 -5.10 -34.07
N PRO A 790 -13.42 -4.77 -34.60
CA PRO A 790 -12.22 -4.53 -33.80
C PRO A 790 -12.49 -3.65 -32.57
N VAL A 791 -12.17 -4.17 -31.38
CA VAL A 791 -12.29 -3.43 -30.13
C VAL A 791 -11.03 -2.58 -29.94
N PRO A 792 -11.15 -1.26 -29.68
CA PRO A 792 -9.99 -0.39 -29.47
C PRO A 792 -9.09 -0.85 -28.32
N ALA A 793 -7.86 -0.34 -28.28
CA ALA A 793 -6.97 -0.52 -27.13
C ALA A 793 -7.63 0.00 -25.84
N GLY A 794 -7.66 -0.82 -24.78
CA GLY A 794 -8.38 -0.50 -23.54
C GLY A 794 -9.91 -0.44 -23.66
N GLY A 795 -10.46 -0.73 -24.84
CA GLY A 795 -11.89 -0.60 -25.14
C GLY A 795 -12.72 -1.81 -24.72
N GLU A 796 -14.04 -1.68 -24.88
CA GLU A 796 -15.01 -2.72 -24.56
C GLU A 796 -15.98 -2.97 -25.72
N GLY A 797 -16.51 -4.19 -25.79
CA GLY A 797 -17.56 -4.60 -26.71
C GLY A 797 -18.51 -5.57 -26.03
N ARG A 798 -19.77 -5.66 -26.51
CA ARG A 798 -20.78 -6.52 -25.88
C ARG A 798 -21.54 -7.34 -26.92
N ALA A 799 -21.70 -8.63 -26.64
CA ALA A 799 -22.62 -9.52 -27.34
C ALA A 799 -23.83 -9.79 -26.45
N ARG A 800 -25.02 -9.86 -27.05
CA ARG A 800 -26.28 -10.07 -26.34
C ARG A 800 -27.10 -11.15 -27.02
N TRP A 801 -27.64 -12.06 -26.22
CA TRP A 801 -28.59 -13.08 -26.65
C TRP A 801 -29.87 -12.95 -25.84
N ARG A 802 -31.00 -13.18 -26.50
CA ARG A 802 -32.27 -13.35 -25.81
C ARG A 802 -32.51 -14.83 -25.61
N VAL A 803 -32.48 -15.28 -24.36
CA VAL A 803 -32.65 -16.68 -23.97
C VAL A 803 -34.07 -16.88 -23.47
N ALA A 804 -34.76 -17.89 -23.99
CA ALA A 804 -36.08 -18.29 -23.53
C ALA A 804 -35.98 -19.52 -22.62
N ALA A 805 -36.69 -19.50 -21.49
CA ALA A 805 -36.82 -20.66 -20.63
C ALA A 805 -37.88 -21.64 -21.21
N PRO A 806 -37.72 -22.96 -21.00
CA PRO A 806 -38.77 -23.93 -21.29
C PRO A 806 -40.10 -23.55 -20.62
N ALA A 807 -41.23 -23.77 -21.31
CA ALA A 807 -42.56 -23.43 -20.80
C ALA A 807 -43.13 -24.45 -19.79
N GLY A 808 -42.41 -25.55 -19.50
CA GLY A 808 -42.81 -26.57 -18.53
C GLY A 808 -42.58 -26.13 -17.07
N PRO A 809 -43.24 -26.77 -16.10
CA PRO A 809 -42.96 -26.52 -14.68
C PRO A 809 -41.51 -26.90 -14.35
N PRO A 810 -40.79 -26.11 -13.52
CA PRO A 810 -39.40 -26.41 -13.16
C PRO A 810 -39.32 -27.69 -12.32
N ALA A 811 -38.26 -28.48 -12.49
CA ALA A 811 -38.07 -29.73 -11.73
C ALA A 811 -37.50 -29.48 -10.32
N ARG A 812 -36.84 -28.34 -10.13
CA ARG A 812 -36.19 -27.88 -8.90
C ARG A 812 -36.63 -26.45 -8.57
N PRO A 813 -36.50 -25.99 -7.31
CA PRO A 813 -36.80 -24.60 -6.97
C PRO A 813 -35.99 -23.59 -7.80
N LEU A 814 -34.72 -23.90 -8.06
CA LEU A 814 -33.87 -23.25 -9.06
C LEU A 814 -33.42 -24.32 -10.06
N ASP A 815 -34.03 -24.34 -11.24
CA ASP A 815 -33.76 -25.34 -12.28
C ASP A 815 -32.62 -24.83 -13.19
N PRO A 816 -31.43 -25.48 -13.20
CA PRO A 816 -30.26 -24.95 -13.89
C PRO A 816 -30.34 -25.15 -15.41
N LEU A 817 -30.01 -24.09 -16.15
CA LEU A 817 -29.77 -24.06 -17.58
C LEU A 817 -28.29 -23.74 -17.82
N PRO A 818 -27.42 -24.76 -17.88
CA PRO A 818 -25.99 -24.54 -18.12
C PRO A 818 -25.74 -24.03 -19.55
N TYR A 819 -24.74 -23.18 -19.69
CA TYR A 819 -24.30 -22.67 -20.98
C TYR A 819 -22.79 -22.49 -21.02
N GLU A 820 -22.22 -22.39 -22.22
CA GLU A 820 -20.84 -21.94 -22.44
C GLU A 820 -20.83 -20.81 -23.48
N ILE A 821 -20.13 -19.72 -23.15
CA ILE A 821 -19.77 -18.67 -24.11
C ILE A 821 -18.31 -18.86 -24.51
N ALA A 822 -18.08 -19.27 -25.75
CA ALA A 822 -16.75 -19.29 -26.34
C ALA A 822 -16.45 -17.92 -26.96
N VAL A 823 -15.34 -17.29 -26.57
CA VAL A 823 -14.91 -16.00 -27.11
C VAL A 823 -13.61 -16.18 -27.86
N ARG A 824 -13.60 -15.81 -29.15
CA ARG A 824 -12.41 -15.79 -30.00
C ARG A 824 -11.95 -14.36 -30.19
N TYR A 825 -10.73 -14.07 -29.76
CA TYR A 825 -10.15 -12.73 -29.83
C TYR A 825 -8.62 -12.79 -29.90
N GLY A 826 -8.00 -11.72 -30.40
CA GLY A 826 -6.55 -11.56 -30.41
C GLY A 826 -6.19 -10.16 -30.89
N PRO A 827 -4.94 -9.71 -30.69
CA PRO A 827 -4.45 -8.47 -31.28
C PRO A 827 -4.66 -8.45 -32.80
N ARG A 828 -4.87 -7.25 -33.35
CA ARG A 828 -5.11 -7.12 -34.79
C ARG A 828 -3.94 -7.66 -35.61
N GLY A 829 -4.21 -8.64 -36.47
CA GLY A 829 -3.22 -9.25 -37.36
C GLY A 829 -2.48 -10.44 -36.77
N GLU A 830 -2.77 -10.80 -35.51
CA GLU A 830 -2.26 -12.01 -34.85
C GLU A 830 -3.37 -13.08 -34.79
N ASP A 831 -2.99 -14.34 -34.60
CA ASP A 831 -3.95 -15.44 -34.48
C ASP A 831 -4.80 -15.30 -33.20
N PRO A 832 -6.14 -15.41 -33.29
CA PRO A 832 -7.01 -15.28 -32.13
C PRO A 832 -6.94 -16.51 -31.23
N VAL A 833 -6.91 -16.29 -29.93
CA VAL A 833 -7.13 -17.33 -28.92
C VAL A 833 -8.62 -17.57 -28.70
N ARG A 834 -8.98 -18.78 -28.27
CA ARG A 834 -10.34 -19.11 -27.82
C ARG A 834 -10.34 -19.26 -26.31
N THR A 835 -11.21 -18.53 -25.62
CA THR A 835 -11.48 -18.74 -24.20
C THR A 835 -12.93 -19.20 -24.00
N ALA A 836 -13.15 -20.14 -23.09
CA ALA A 836 -14.48 -20.63 -22.73
C ALA A 836 -14.96 -20.00 -21.43
N HIS A 837 -16.24 -19.63 -21.35
CA HIS A 837 -16.86 -19.05 -20.16
C HIS A 837 -18.14 -19.82 -19.86
N PRO A 838 -18.05 -20.91 -19.08
CA PRO A 838 -19.21 -21.66 -18.65
C PRO A 838 -20.00 -20.83 -17.62
N GLY A 839 -21.31 -20.96 -17.64
CA GLY A 839 -22.20 -20.36 -16.67
C GLY A 839 -23.49 -21.15 -16.53
N VAL A 840 -24.33 -20.74 -15.59
CA VAL A 840 -25.63 -21.35 -15.34
C VAL A 840 -26.66 -20.24 -15.21
N LEU A 841 -27.69 -20.28 -16.05
CA LEU A 841 -28.93 -19.53 -15.82
C LEU A 841 -29.88 -20.39 -14.99
N TYR A 842 -30.82 -19.79 -14.28
CA TYR A 842 -31.79 -20.54 -13.50
C TYR A 842 -33.21 -20.22 -13.92
N VAL A 843 -34.01 -21.25 -14.16
CA VAL A 843 -35.47 -21.13 -14.25
C VAL A 843 -36.03 -21.24 -12.84
N ALA A 844 -36.80 -20.24 -12.43
CA ALA A 844 -37.30 -20.14 -11.07
C ALA A 844 -38.71 -19.55 -11.06
N SER A 845 -39.61 -20.17 -10.31
CA SER A 845 -40.83 -19.50 -9.89
C SER A 845 -40.52 -18.56 -8.72
N PRO A 846 -41.05 -17.32 -8.72
CA PRO A 846 -40.83 -16.40 -7.61
C PRO A 846 -41.39 -17.00 -6.30
N PRO A 847 -40.80 -16.66 -5.15
CA PRO A 847 -41.32 -17.10 -3.86
C PRO A 847 -42.79 -16.72 -3.67
N GLY A 848 -43.54 -17.60 -3.02
CA GLY A 848 -44.97 -17.43 -2.76
C GLY A 848 -45.29 -16.24 -1.83
N PRO A 849 -46.57 -15.85 -1.74
CA PRO A 849 -46.98 -14.73 -0.91
C PRO A 849 -46.59 -14.93 0.56
N GLY A 850 -46.01 -13.91 1.18
CA GLY A 850 -45.57 -13.91 2.58
C GLY A 850 -44.07 -14.14 2.79
N TRP A 851 -43.33 -14.47 1.73
CA TRP A 851 -41.86 -14.49 1.72
C TRP A 851 -41.28 -13.15 1.25
N ARG A 852 -40.17 -12.74 1.86
CA ARG A 852 -39.35 -11.59 1.47
C ARG A 852 -37.90 -12.03 1.26
N THR A 853 -37.13 -11.23 0.52
CA THR A 853 -35.72 -11.49 0.25
C THR A 853 -34.84 -10.40 0.81
N ALA A 854 -33.77 -10.77 1.50
CA ALA A 854 -32.65 -9.88 1.80
C ALA A 854 -31.48 -10.31 0.91
N ASN A 855 -30.91 -9.38 0.15
CA ASN A 855 -29.95 -9.71 -0.90
C ASN A 855 -28.68 -8.87 -0.80
N GLY A 856 -27.76 -9.29 0.06
CA GLY A 856 -26.43 -8.69 0.21
C GLY A 856 -25.33 -9.35 -0.61
N ASN A 857 -25.64 -10.43 -1.36
CA ASN A 857 -24.66 -11.25 -2.07
C ASN A 857 -25.07 -11.61 -3.51
N ALA A 858 -25.98 -10.83 -4.10
CA ALA A 858 -26.58 -11.06 -5.42
C ALA A 858 -27.20 -12.46 -5.57
N ALA A 859 -27.88 -12.95 -4.54
CA ALA A 859 -28.56 -14.24 -4.53
C ALA A 859 -29.78 -14.28 -5.45
N LEU A 860 -30.02 -15.45 -6.00
CA LEU A 860 -31.22 -15.89 -6.71
C LEU A 860 -32.04 -16.77 -5.78
N PHE A 861 -33.36 -16.66 -5.91
CA PHE A 861 -34.31 -17.35 -5.04
C PHE A 861 -35.33 -18.10 -5.89
N GLY A 862 -35.64 -19.32 -5.49
CA GLY A 862 -36.64 -20.13 -6.15
C GLY A 862 -37.45 -20.94 -5.16
N GLN A 863 -38.72 -21.18 -5.48
CA GLN A 863 -39.62 -22.03 -4.71
C GLN A 863 -40.35 -23.01 -5.62
N LEU A 864 -40.43 -24.27 -5.19
CA LEU A 864 -41.23 -25.32 -5.83
C LEU A 864 -41.95 -26.13 -4.75
N GLY A 865 -43.23 -25.85 -4.54
CA GLY A 865 -44.00 -26.44 -3.44
C GLY A 865 -43.43 -26.03 -2.08
N ASP A 866 -43.06 -27.01 -1.27
CA ASP A 866 -42.42 -26.91 0.04
C ASP A 866 -40.89 -27.06 -0.01
N ARG A 867 -40.30 -26.84 -1.19
CA ARG A 867 -38.86 -26.78 -1.40
C ARG A 867 -38.44 -25.38 -1.85
N TRP A 868 -37.28 -24.93 -1.37
CA TRP A 868 -36.70 -23.63 -1.69
C TRP A 868 -35.24 -23.81 -2.11
N ALA A 869 -34.74 -22.87 -2.89
CA ALA A 869 -33.32 -22.81 -3.17
C ALA A 869 -32.82 -21.36 -3.18
N ILE A 870 -31.58 -21.20 -2.75
CA ILE A 870 -30.85 -19.94 -2.77
C ILE A 870 -29.52 -20.20 -3.46
N GLU A 871 -29.24 -19.48 -4.54
CA GLU A 871 -27.94 -19.49 -5.21
C GLU A 871 -27.31 -18.11 -5.09
N GLY A 872 -26.12 -17.99 -4.51
CA GLY A 872 -25.54 -16.68 -4.24
C GLY A 872 -24.04 -16.71 -3.98
N GLY A 873 -23.44 -15.53 -3.97
CA GLY A 873 -22.03 -15.35 -3.62
C GLY A 873 -21.83 -15.02 -2.14
N GLY A 874 -20.88 -14.12 -1.88
CA GLY A 874 -20.58 -13.57 -0.56
C GLY A 874 -19.15 -13.88 -0.14
N ALA A 875 -18.39 -12.83 0.13
CA ALA A 875 -16.99 -12.93 0.56
C ALA A 875 -16.87 -13.56 1.95
N ASP A 876 -17.72 -13.12 2.89
CA ASP A 876 -17.76 -13.64 4.26
C ASP A 876 -19.06 -13.26 4.99
N LEU A 877 -19.31 -13.92 6.11
CA LEU A 877 -20.35 -13.60 7.09
C LEU A 877 -19.75 -13.63 8.50
N TRP A 878 -18.93 -12.62 8.80
CA TRP A 878 -18.17 -12.50 10.04
C TRP A 878 -17.69 -11.07 10.29
N LYS A 879 -17.86 -10.58 11.53
CA LYS A 879 -17.48 -9.23 11.96
C LYS A 879 -18.00 -8.15 10.99
N ALA A 880 -17.12 -7.30 10.49
CA ALA A 880 -17.47 -6.19 9.60
C ALA A 880 -18.02 -6.62 8.22
N THR A 881 -17.96 -7.91 7.86
CA THR A 881 -18.48 -8.42 6.58
C THR A 881 -19.76 -9.21 6.81
N ALA A 882 -20.86 -8.77 6.19
CA ALA A 882 -22.17 -9.41 6.29
C ALA A 882 -22.79 -9.62 4.91
N GLU A 883 -22.17 -10.46 4.09
CA GLU A 883 -22.63 -10.76 2.72
C GLU A 883 -23.37 -12.10 2.67
N PHE A 884 -24.70 -12.03 2.63
CA PHE A 884 -25.56 -13.20 2.56
C PHE A 884 -26.83 -12.92 1.77
N GLY A 885 -27.48 -13.99 1.32
CA GLY A 885 -28.80 -13.96 0.70
C GLY A 885 -29.76 -14.73 1.58
N ALA A 886 -30.92 -14.14 1.91
CA ALA A 886 -31.92 -14.76 2.76
C ALA A 886 -33.33 -14.69 2.15
N LEU A 887 -34.05 -15.80 2.23
CA LEU A 887 -35.47 -15.90 1.96
C LEU A 887 -36.20 -16.06 3.30
N TYR A 888 -36.94 -15.04 3.73
CA TYR A 888 -37.40 -14.91 5.11
C TYR A 888 -38.86 -14.49 5.24
N ARG A 889 -39.43 -14.69 6.43
CA ARG A 889 -40.75 -14.19 6.81
C ARG A 889 -40.59 -13.12 7.90
N PRO A 890 -41.18 -11.92 7.72
CA PRO A 890 -41.02 -10.86 8.68
C PRO A 890 -41.79 -11.13 9.98
N GLY A 891 -41.18 -10.79 11.12
CA GLY A 891 -41.83 -10.86 12.44
C GLY A 891 -42.39 -12.23 12.82
N VAL A 892 -41.73 -13.32 12.41
CA VAL A 892 -42.23 -14.69 12.58
C VAL A 892 -41.70 -15.37 13.84
N LEU A 893 -40.59 -14.90 14.41
CA LEU A 893 -39.94 -15.53 15.56
C LEU A 893 -40.19 -14.73 16.85
N ALA A 894 -41.26 -15.06 17.56
CA ALA A 894 -41.58 -14.55 18.89
C ALA A 894 -40.95 -15.41 20.00
N ALA A 895 -40.95 -14.94 21.24
CA ALA A 895 -40.56 -15.77 22.37
C ALA A 895 -41.50 -16.99 22.48
N GLY A 896 -40.93 -18.18 22.62
CA GLY A 896 -41.63 -19.46 22.58
C GLY A 896 -41.74 -20.08 21.18
N THR A 897 -41.42 -19.34 20.12
CA THR A 897 -41.50 -19.85 18.74
C THR A 897 -40.31 -20.74 18.39
N VAL A 898 -40.60 -21.82 17.68
CA VAL A 898 -39.62 -22.73 17.09
C VAL A 898 -39.66 -22.60 15.57
N VAL A 899 -38.49 -22.45 14.95
CA VAL A 899 -38.34 -22.50 13.50
C VAL A 899 -37.48 -23.70 13.14
N THR A 900 -37.97 -24.53 12.22
CA THR A 900 -37.25 -25.71 11.73
C THR A 900 -37.10 -25.63 10.21
N VAL A 901 -35.94 -26.05 9.70
CA VAL A 901 -35.72 -26.23 8.26
C VAL A 901 -34.75 -27.37 8.01
N ARG A 902 -34.94 -28.10 6.91
CA ARG A 902 -33.95 -29.03 6.38
C ARG A 902 -33.08 -28.33 5.35
N VAL A 903 -31.77 -28.37 5.52
CA VAL A 903 -30.81 -28.08 4.44
C VAL A 903 -30.61 -29.39 3.69
N ASP A 904 -31.14 -29.49 2.47
CA ASP A 904 -31.08 -30.71 1.65
C ASP A 904 -29.71 -30.88 1.01
N SER A 905 -29.16 -29.80 0.47
CA SER A 905 -27.84 -29.78 -0.15
C SER A 905 -27.20 -28.40 -0.07
N GLN A 906 -25.87 -28.36 -0.08
CA GLN A 906 -25.07 -27.14 -0.07
C GLN A 906 -23.84 -27.32 -0.96
N ALA A 907 -23.63 -26.40 -1.90
CA ALA A 907 -22.39 -26.34 -2.68
C ALA A 907 -21.18 -26.01 -1.79
N VAL A 908 -20.05 -26.68 -2.05
CA VAL A 908 -18.80 -26.47 -1.30
C VAL A 908 -18.00 -25.33 -1.93
N THR A 909 -18.37 -24.09 -1.62
CA THR A 909 -17.67 -22.87 -2.09
C THR A 909 -16.48 -22.47 -1.21
N GLY A 910 -16.40 -23.05 -0.01
CA GLY A 910 -15.32 -22.83 0.95
C GLY A 910 -15.58 -23.61 2.25
N PRO A 911 -14.57 -23.81 3.11
CA PRO A 911 -14.73 -24.57 4.35
C PRO A 911 -15.72 -23.94 5.34
N TRP A 912 -15.93 -22.62 5.22
CA TRP A 912 -16.83 -21.81 6.03
C TRP A 912 -18.06 -21.31 5.27
N ALA A 913 -18.34 -21.83 4.08
CA ALA A 913 -19.61 -21.57 3.40
C ALA A 913 -20.77 -21.93 4.34
N ARG A 914 -21.84 -21.13 4.37
CA ARG A 914 -22.92 -21.27 5.36
C ARG A 914 -24.26 -21.44 4.69
N ALA A 915 -25.06 -22.33 5.24
CA ALA A 915 -26.44 -22.59 4.83
C ALA A 915 -27.29 -22.93 6.06
N GLY A 916 -28.45 -22.30 6.24
CA GLY A 916 -29.34 -22.66 7.34
C GLY A 916 -30.37 -21.60 7.69
N LEU A 917 -30.57 -21.39 9.00
CA LEU A 917 -31.51 -20.42 9.58
C LEU A 917 -30.80 -19.12 9.96
N VAL A 918 -31.38 -17.97 9.61
CA VAL A 918 -30.92 -16.65 10.03
C VAL A 918 -32.03 -15.88 10.72
N VAL A 919 -31.68 -15.08 11.72
CA VAL A 919 -32.59 -14.24 12.49
C VAL A 919 -31.98 -12.86 12.68
N ARG A 920 -32.81 -11.82 12.53
CA ARG A 920 -32.43 -10.43 12.78
C ARG A 920 -33.66 -9.61 13.15
N ASN A 921 -33.50 -8.50 13.86
CA ASN A 921 -34.63 -7.58 14.10
C ASN A 921 -35.26 -7.10 12.79
N SER A 922 -34.42 -6.79 11.80
CA SER A 922 -34.82 -6.57 10.42
C SER A 922 -33.77 -7.17 9.49
N LEU A 923 -34.13 -8.18 8.69
CA LEU A 923 -33.18 -8.81 7.76
C LEU A 923 -32.89 -7.92 6.53
N GLU A 924 -33.79 -6.99 6.21
CA GLU A 924 -33.64 -6.03 5.11
C GLU A 924 -32.71 -4.87 5.45
N ALA A 925 -32.62 -4.49 6.74
CA ALA A 925 -31.78 -3.38 7.20
C ALA A 925 -30.35 -3.83 7.53
N ALA A 926 -29.38 -3.35 6.74
CA ALA A 926 -27.96 -3.53 7.02
C ALA A 926 -27.61 -2.98 8.42
N GLY A 927 -26.84 -3.74 9.21
CA GLY A 927 -26.44 -3.34 10.56
C GLY A 927 -27.52 -3.46 11.65
N SER A 928 -28.72 -3.99 11.35
CA SER A 928 -29.76 -4.20 12.38
C SER A 928 -29.28 -5.13 13.52
N PRO A 929 -29.58 -4.85 14.80
CA PRO A 929 -29.15 -5.70 15.93
C PRO A 929 -30.00 -6.97 16.07
N GLY A 930 -29.68 -7.78 17.08
CA GLY A 930 -30.38 -9.05 17.34
C GLY A 930 -30.05 -10.12 16.31
N PHE A 931 -28.81 -10.17 15.84
CA PHE A 931 -28.38 -10.95 14.69
C PHE A 931 -27.79 -12.30 15.11
N LEU A 932 -28.33 -13.40 14.57
CA LEU A 932 -27.74 -14.73 14.73
C LEU A 932 -28.04 -15.62 13.52
N ASN A 933 -27.26 -16.69 13.36
CA ASN A 933 -27.58 -17.77 12.43
C ASN A 933 -27.20 -19.14 12.99
N LEU A 934 -28.01 -20.14 12.65
CA LEU A 934 -27.72 -21.54 12.82
C LEU A 934 -27.49 -22.13 11.43
N SER A 935 -26.26 -22.55 11.12
CA SER A 935 -25.88 -22.96 9.78
C SER A 935 -25.05 -24.23 9.76
N VAL A 936 -25.24 -25.05 8.73
CA VAL A 936 -24.30 -26.11 8.37
C VAL A 936 -23.19 -25.52 7.49
N THR A 937 -22.00 -26.11 7.60
CA THR A 937 -20.82 -25.74 6.84
C THR A 937 -20.17 -26.98 6.21
N PRO A 938 -19.49 -26.87 5.07
CA PRO A 938 -18.89 -28.04 4.42
C PRO A 938 -17.81 -28.75 5.24
N ALA A 939 -17.04 -28.02 6.05
CA ALA A 939 -15.88 -28.58 6.77
C ALA A 939 -15.88 -28.33 8.29
N ASN A 940 -16.79 -27.51 8.81
CA ASN A 940 -16.79 -27.09 10.22
C ASN A 940 -18.01 -27.52 11.02
N GLY A 941 -18.88 -28.37 10.44
CA GLY A 941 -20.07 -28.87 11.11
C GLY A 941 -21.24 -27.90 11.12
N VAL A 942 -22.12 -28.03 12.11
CA VAL A 942 -23.22 -27.09 12.38
C VAL A 942 -22.77 -26.05 13.39
N VAL A 943 -22.97 -24.78 13.06
CA VAL A 943 -22.47 -23.61 13.77
C VAL A 943 -23.62 -22.68 14.13
N LEU A 944 -23.73 -22.32 15.41
CA LEU A 944 -24.58 -21.23 15.89
C LEU A 944 -23.69 -19.99 16.07
N SER A 945 -23.78 -19.03 15.15
CA SER A 945 -23.07 -17.75 15.23
C SER A 945 -24.02 -16.65 15.69
N TYR A 946 -23.55 -15.74 16.53
CA TYR A 946 -24.39 -14.66 17.05
C TYR A 946 -23.58 -13.40 17.34
N ASP A 947 -24.29 -12.29 17.41
CA ASP A 947 -23.83 -10.99 17.87
C ASP A 947 -23.79 -10.98 19.41
N ALA A 948 -22.61 -11.07 20.02
CA ALA A 948 -22.49 -11.04 21.48
C ALA A 948 -22.36 -9.63 22.05
N THR A 949 -22.16 -8.62 21.20
CA THR A 949 -21.94 -7.22 21.62
C THR A 949 -23.16 -6.33 21.41
N GLY A 950 -24.11 -6.77 20.59
CA GLY A 950 -25.31 -6.03 20.19
C GLY A 950 -25.07 -4.98 19.12
N ASP A 951 -23.94 -5.04 18.42
CA ASP A 951 -23.52 -4.04 17.41
C ASP A 951 -24.07 -4.30 16.01
N GLY A 952 -24.83 -5.39 15.82
CA GLY A 952 -25.39 -5.81 14.55
C GLY A 952 -24.44 -6.65 13.69
N THR A 953 -23.32 -7.14 14.24
CA THR A 953 -22.37 -8.01 13.54
C THR A 953 -22.16 -9.34 14.25
N LEU A 954 -21.78 -10.39 13.51
CA LEU A 954 -21.51 -11.70 14.11
C LEU A 954 -20.05 -11.77 14.55
N ASP A 955 -19.81 -11.94 15.85
CA ASP A 955 -18.47 -11.88 16.43
C ASP A 955 -18.09 -13.14 17.24
N THR A 956 -19.06 -14.03 17.48
CA THR A 956 -18.85 -15.26 18.24
C THR A 956 -19.66 -16.44 17.69
N TYR A 957 -19.27 -17.66 18.05
CA TYR A 957 -20.00 -18.87 17.66
C TYR A 957 -19.82 -20.06 18.63
N ARG A 958 -20.69 -21.05 18.48
CA ARG A 958 -20.57 -22.42 19.02
C ARG A 958 -20.81 -23.42 17.90
N ARG A 959 -20.24 -24.62 17.98
CA ARG A 959 -20.35 -25.61 16.90
C ARG A 959 -20.39 -27.05 17.37
N VAL A 960 -20.98 -27.90 16.53
CA VAL A 960 -20.87 -29.37 16.57
C VAL A 960 -20.21 -29.82 15.27
N THR A 961 -19.08 -30.51 15.36
CA THR A 961 -18.28 -30.97 14.19
C THR A 961 -18.77 -32.31 13.65
N GLY A 962 -18.37 -32.64 12.41
CA GLY A 962 -18.63 -33.97 11.83
C GLY A 962 -20.00 -34.14 11.19
N LEU A 963 -20.76 -33.05 11.04
CA LEU A 963 -22.06 -33.01 10.37
C LEU A 963 -21.95 -32.18 9.09
N SER A 964 -22.62 -32.61 8.02
CA SER A 964 -22.76 -31.90 6.75
C SER A 964 -24.20 -31.98 6.27
N ALA A 965 -24.58 -31.20 5.27
CA ALA A 965 -25.87 -31.40 4.60
C ALA A 965 -25.94 -32.83 3.99
N PRO A 966 -27.10 -33.51 4.00
CA PRO A 966 -28.39 -33.02 4.49
C PRO A 966 -28.48 -33.00 6.02
N VAL A 967 -29.09 -31.95 6.59
CA VAL A 967 -29.29 -31.80 8.04
C VAL A 967 -30.53 -30.98 8.35
N VAL A 968 -31.26 -31.35 9.40
CA VAL A 968 -32.38 -30.56 9.92
C VAL A 968 -31.88 -29.64 11.02
N LEU A 969 -32.20 -28.36 10.92
CA LEU A 969 -31.83 -27.31 11.87
C LEU A 969 -33.08 -26.81 12.57
N ARG A 970 -33.01 -26.67 13.89
CA ARG A 970 -34.07 -26.12 14.73
C ARG A 970 -33.53 -24.98 15.56
N LEU A 971 -34.21 -23.84 15.49
CA LEU A 971 -33.89 -22.67 16.28
C LEU A 971 -35.12 -22.27 17.10
N THR A 972 -34.96 -22.29 18.41
CA THR A 972 -36.01 -21.92 19.37
C THR A 972 -35.65 -20.60 20.02
N ARG A 973 -36.55 -19.62 19.99
CA ARG A 973 -36.39 -18.38 20.78
C ARG A 973 -37.00 -18.61 22.16
N THR A 974 -36.17 -18.95 23.14
CA THR A 974 -36.61 -19.38 24.48
C THR A 974 -36.92 -18.21 25.42
N GLY A 975 -36.58 -16.98 25.06
CA GLY A 975 -36.87 -15.76 25.83
C GLY A 975 -36.74 -14.49 24.99
N GLU A 976 -36.75 -13.31 25.62
CA GLU A 976 -36.63 -12.03 24.90
C GLU A 976 -35.31 -11.93 24.12
N ASP A 977 -34.19 -12.32 24.73
CA ASP A 977 -32.86 -12.31 24.11
C ASP A 977 -32.21 -13.70 24.05
N ALA A 978 -32.95 -14.77 24.41
CA ALA A 978 -32.40 -16.11 24.58
C ALA A 978 -32.83 -17.06 23.44
N TYR A 979 -31.87 -17.82 22.91
CA TYR A 979 -32.06 -18.73 21.78
C TYR A 979 -31.37 -20.07 22.03
N THR A 980 -31.98 -21.14 21.54
CA THR A 980 -31.38 -22.49 21.53
C THR A 980 -31.33 -23.00 20.10
N GLY A 981 -30.13 -23.31 19.62
CA GLY A 981 -29.90 -23.90 18.29
C GLY A 981 -29.61 -25.39 18.39
N GLU A 982 -30.26 -26.18 17.57
CA GLU A 982 -30.20 -27.64 17.58
C GLU A 982 -30.16 -28.20 16.16
N CYS A 983 -29.59 -29.39 15.99
CA CYS A 983 -29.50 -30.05 14.69
C CYS A 983 -29.82 -31.55 14.79
N SER A 984 -30.25 -32.13 13.68
CA SER A 984 -30.56 -33.55 13.53
C SER A 984 -30.10 -34.06 12.17
N ALA A 985 -29.35 -35.16 12.17
CA ALA A 985 -28.86 -35.85 10.97
C ALA A 985 -29.78 -36.99 10.51
N ASP A 986 -30.80 -37.32 11.31
CA ASP A 986 -31.74 -38.42 11.15
C ASP A 986 -33.20 -37.92 11.06
N ASP A 987 -33.39 -36.82 10.33
CA ASP A 987 -34.69 -36.25 9.97
C ASP A 987 -35.59 -35.91 11.16
N GLY A 988 -34.98 -35.48 12.28
CA GLY A 988 -35.65 -35.04 13.49
C GLY A 988 -35.88 -36.15 14.53
N ALA A 989 -35.39 -37.37 14.30
CA ALA A 989 -35.50 -38.46 15.27
C ALA A 989 -34.60 -38.23 16.49
N THR A 990 -33.38 -37.73 16.29
CA THR A 990 -32.43 -37.37 17.35
C THR A 990 -31.99 -35.92 17.21
N TRP A 991 -32.10 -35.15 18.30
CA TRP A 991 -31.69 -33.75 18.34
C TRP A 991 -30.42 -33.55 19.16
N HIS A 992 -29.45 -32.86 18.57
CA HIS A 992 -28.23 -32.43 19.21
C HIS A 992 -28.25 -30.93 19.42
N THR A 993 -28.18 -30.49 20.68
CA THR A 993 -28.04 -29.07 21.00
C THR A 993 -26.65 -28.57 20.59
N VAL A 994 -26.63 -27.57 19.71
CA VAL A 994 -25.40 -26.88 19.32
C VAL A 994 -24.98 -25.91 20.42
N ALA A 995 -25.92 -25.06 20.87
CA ALA A 995 -25.77 -24.21 22.05
C ALA A 995 -27.09 -23.50 22.42
N ALA A 996 -27.17 -23.05 23.67
CA ALA A 996 -28.10 -22.03 24.14
C ALA A 996 -27.33 -20.73 24.41
N VAL A 997 -27.79 -19.61 23.84
CA VAL A 997 -27.07 -18.33 23.81
C VAL A 997 -27.99 -17.16 24.11
N ARG A 998 -27.42 -16.04 24.54
CA ARG A 998 -28.10 -14.74 24.56
C ARG A 998 -27.57 -13.85 23.45
N VAL A 999 -28.45 -13.09 22.82
CA VAL A 999 -28.14 -12.17 21.72
C VAL A 999 -28.57 -10.75 22.11
N PRO A 1000 -27.63 -9.94 22.65
CA PRO A 1000 -27.90 -8.55 22.96
C PRO A 1000 -28.45 -7.77 21.76
N GLY A 1001 -29.31 -6.80 22.05
CA GLY A 1001 -29.95 -5.98 21.00
C GLY A 1001 -31.10 -6.68 20.26
N ALA A 1002 -31.47 -7.93 20.60
CA ALA A 1002 -32.71 -8.54 20.15
C ALA A 1002 -33.93 -7.71 20.58
N ALA A 1003 -34.85 -7.44 19.64
CA ALA A 1003 -36.05 -6.66 19.90
C ALA A 1003 -37.00 -7.41 20.84
N ALA A 1004 -37.70 -6.72 21.74
CA ALA A 1004 -38.71 -7.36 22.61
C ALA A 1004 -39.87 -8.00 21.85
N GLY A 1005 -40.16 -7.52 20.62
CA GLY A 1005 -41.16 -8.09 19.73
C GLY A 1005 -40.65 -9.23 18.83
N PRO A 1006 -41.51 -9.80 17.97
CA PRO A 1006 -41.12 -10.83 17.01
C PRO A 1006 -40.03 -10.34 16.05
N GLN A 1007 -39.08 -11.21 15.72
CA GLN A 1007 -37.99 -10.93 14.77
C GLN A 1007 -38.25 -11.58 13.41
N ASP A 1008 -37.54 -11.09 12.40
CA ASP A 1008 -37.48 -11.72 11.09
C ASP A 1008 -36.68 -13.03 11.17
N ALA A 1009 -37.18 -14.10 10.56
CA ALA A 1009 -36.46 -15.36 10.46
C ALA A 1009 -36.62 -15.97 9.06
N GLY A 1010 -35.55 -16.59 8.57
CA GLY A 1010 -35.53 -17.14 7.21
C GLY A 1010 -34.45 -18.18 6.96
N MET A 1011 -34.51 -18.75 5.76
CA MET A 1011 -33.43 -19.54 5.16
C MET A 1011 -32.39 -18.61 4.59
N PHE A 1012 -31.12 -18.95 4.70
CA PHE A 1012 -30.05 -18.13 4.13
C PHE A 1012 -28.87 -18.95 3.65
N MET A 1013 -28.06 -18.32 2.80
CA MET A 1013 -26.74 -18.80 2.47
C MET A 1013 -25.71 -17.67 2.34
N SER A 1014 -24.44 -18.04 2.51
CA SER A 1014 -23.28 -17.24 2.11
C SER A 1014 -22.21 -18.17 1.55
N ALA A 1015 -21.62 -17.82 0.41
CA ALA A 1015 -20.57 -18.62 -0.21
C ALA A 1015 -19.26 -18.63 0.59
N ALA A 1016 -19.02 -17.59 1.40
CA ALA A 1016 -17.77 -17.38 2.16
C ALA A 1016 -16.51 -17.64 1.30
N ASN A 1017 -16.50 -17.07 0.10
CA ASN A 1017 -15.55 -17.38 -0.97
C ASN A 1017 -14.27 -16.51 -0.90
N GLY A 1018 -14.10 -15.71 0.15
CA GLY A 1018 -12.94 -14.81 0.28
C GLY A 1018 -12.84 -13.72 -0.78
N GLY A 1019 -13.96 -13.40 -1.45
CA GLY A 1019 -14.05 -12.40 -2.50
C GLY A 1019 -13.53 -12.85 -3.86
N ASP A 1020 -13.39 -14.16 -4.12
CA ASP A 1020 -12.94 -14.67 -5.42
C ASP A 1020 -14.03 -14.71 -6.50
N GLY A 1021 -15.29 -14.42 -6.12
CA GLY A 1021 -16.45 -14.39 -7.01
C GLY A 1021 -17.20 -15.72 -7.15
N GLY A 1022 -16.75 -16.80 -6.49
CA GLY A 1022 -17.42 -18.09 -6.48
C GLY A 1022 -18.86 -18.02 -5.94
N ARG A 1023 -19.76 -18.81 -6.51
CA ARG A 1023 -21.17 -18.85 -6.10
C ARG A 1023 -21.59 -20.26 -5.74
N GLY A 1024 -22.54 -20.40 -4.82
CA GLY A 1024 -23.00 -21.69 -4.32
C GLY A 1024 -24.51 -21.80 -4.34
N LEU A 1025 -25.02 -22.95 -4.76
CA LEU A 1025 -26.42 -23.33 -4.67
C LEU A 1025 -26.68 -24.07 -3.35
N VAL A 1026 -27.77 -23.72 -2.68
CA VAL A 1026 -28.27 -24.39 -1.48
C VAL A 1026 -29.75 -24.70 -1.67
N GLU A 1027 -30.14 -25.93 -1.34
CA GLU A 1027 -31.54 -26.36 -1.37
C GLU A 1027 -32.06 -26.63 0.04
N PHE A 1028 -33.31 -26.25 0.29
CA PHE A 1028 -33.99 -26.36 1.55
C PHE A 1028 -35.36 -27.01 1.38
N SER A 1029 -35.83 -27.69 2.42
CA SER A 1029 -37.19 -28.19 2.53
C SER A 1029 -37.66 -28.17 3.98
N GLY A 1030 -38.94 -28.49 4.20
CA GLY A 1030 -39.46 -28.68 5.55
C GLY A 1030 -39.42 -27.43 6.44
N TRP A 1031 -39.52 -26.23 5.86
CA TRP A 1031 -39.66 -24.99 6.65
C TRP A 1031 -40.95 -25.04 7.47
N GLN A 1032 -40.81 -24.95 8.79
CA GLN A 1032 -41.92 -24.95 9.73
C GLN A 1032 -41.71 -23.90 10.82
N VAL A 1033 -42.81 -23.29 11.24
CA VAL A 1033 -42.87 -22.38 12.39
C VAL A 1033 -43.97 -22.91 13.31
N SER A 1034 -43.64 -23.17 14.58
CA SER A 1034 -44.55 -23.69 15.59
C SER A 1034 -44.44 -22.96 16.92
#